data_AF-A0A6L6PWU6-F1
#
_entry.id   AF-A0A6L6PWU6-F1
#
_cell.length_a   1.000
_cell.length_b   1.000
_cell.length_c   1.000
_cell.angle_alpha   90.00
_cell.angle_beta   90.00
_cell.angle_gamma   90.00
#
_symmetry.space_group_name_H-M   'P 1'
#
loop_
_entity.id
_entity.type
_entity.pdbx_description
1 polymer ?
#
loop_
_entity_poly.entity_id
_entity_poly.type
_entity_poly.pdbx_seq_one_letter_code
_entity_poly.pdbx_strand_id
1 'polypeptide(L)'
;MNSLHYKNSGIWKSCLALRDSDPYENSRSRLRTSFENTRHHVEPLVAKIGQELPSLTVHDITHLDALWHIADVILGRNYPLNPAEAYILGMTFLMHDAATSTFAFKNGITDIKNSVQWKDLIAQKKINIDNVGTDSEIYKFALFESLRQLHAEQAAKLPTQSWKDAAGLDRYLIEDVELRNYYGREIGRLAASHGKDITDVEQQWAYIAPIPPHSSLGIGAESNWKVDCLKLALLLRCIDAAHIDSLRAPDFNYVLNKPKGESSNHWTFQNKLSSIAINEANEIYWSGSGFGIDQSEAWWRCFETAKMIDKEISSSNRMLCDHSKPALQCIGVAGANNVTEFQRNVPTEGWTPLDFNFQVSQIGNVIEKFGGKQLYGDKPYLALRELIQNSSDAIHARRKLTNFPSIGQIEISLTSENSETWLNVQDNGIGMSNYVLTEVLLDFGRSLWADDALRRQWSGLASKGFEAMGQFGIGFFSVFMLGDEVKVTTWRYGADLSSQITLHLRDRAIKRPIVCPTTESERLSDFGTRISIRLKSGQQSLLRSYSDYKYIDGKFSSVKTEERLEVLVGYLAPASDIDIFTKSVGEDSVICVKANDWKTMPFESLLRRILPRAKEEDLKKYYPQGSDIYTDDGILAGRICICAEPAYRSRDIPCTLSHNGILVGECHGLLGILLASNNKDLARGEAAPIVSGKIIKKWASEQYTKNRMYATPIISERANSLGVVDSHLIIGNYKEKRTSISELIELVKTKEIEEIKFLLEQPSCPSDMSEDEFNELEIDDNLVDLTDCAPTNRFNFGLENWLATELPENNNEPRTLRHTIEFLFLREFPNSVFSNEWCKIGEANYVEIEESCLVFRYLE
;
A
#
# COMPACT_ATOMS: atom_id res chain seq x y z
N MET A 1 51.85 -1.09 4.39
CA MET A 1 51.34 0.00 5.26
C MET A 1 51.93 1.39 4.91
N ASN A 2 53.11 1.51 4.29
CA ASN A 2 53.69 2.82 3.92
C ASN A 2 53.09 3.53 2.69
N SER A 3 52.11 2.96 1.97
CA SER A 3 51.57 3.56 0.73
C SER A 3 50.51 4.65 0.97
N LEU A 4 49.73 4.57 2.06
CA LEU A 4 48.59 5.45 2.36
C LEU A 4 48.93 6.66 3.24
N HIS A 5 50.21 6.89 3.57
CA HIS A 5 50.61 8.05 4.36
C HIS A 5 50.33 9.36 3.60
N TYR A 6 49.69 10.36 4.23
CA TYR A 6 49.31 11.63 3.57
C TYR A 6 50.48 12.34 2.86
N LYS A 7 51.71 12.19 3.38
CA LYS A 7 52.96 12.70 2.76
C LYS A 7 53.22 12.16 1.35
N ASN A 8 52.59 11.04 0.98
CA ASN A 8 52.72 10.45 -0.35
C ASN A 8 51.80 11.09 -1.39
N SER A 9 50.80 11.86 -0.97
CA SER A 9 49.89 12.56 -1.87
C SER A 9 50.64 13.54 -2.78
N GLY A 10 50.15 13.71 -3.99
CA GLY A 10 50.62 14.65 -4.99
C GLY A 10 50.54 16.08 -4.49
N ILE A 11 49.44 16.47 -3.86
CA ILE A 11 49.26 17.81 -3.28
C ILE A 11 50.27 18.08 -2.16
N TRP A 12 50.53 17.12 -1.25
CA TRP A 12 51.55 17.30 -0.22
C TRP A 12 52.94 17.47 -0.84
N LYS A 13 53.29 16.58 -1.79
CA LYS A 13 54.57 16.62 -2.50
C LYS A 13 54.76 17.91 -3.29
N SER A 14 53.71 18.42 -3.90
CA SER A 14 53.74 19.65 -4.67
C SER A 14 53.77 20.90 -3.79
N CYS A 15 53.18 20.90 -2.60
CA CYS A 15 53.03 22.16 -1.84
C CYS A 15 53.96 22.27 -0.63
N LEU A 16 54.07 21.19 0.15
CA LEU A 16 54.63 21.21 1.51
C LEU A 16 55.87 20.33 1.69
N ALA A 17 56.10 19.32 0.84
CA ALA A 17 57.27 18.46 0.94
C ALA A 17 58.60 19.20 0.74
N LEU A 18 59.68 18.58 1.21
CA LEU A 18 61.04 19.03 0.96
C LEU A 18 61.34 19.04 -0.54
N ARG A 19 62.02 20.09 -1.00
CA ARG A 19 62.37 20.32 -2.39
C ARG A 19 63.85 20.64 -2.52
N ASP A 20 64.49 20.11 -3.55
CA ASP A 20 65.88 20.42 -3.83
C ASP A 20 66.01 21.89 -4.27
N SER A 21 66.90 22.64 -3.62
CA SER A 21 67.20 24.05 -3.94
C SER A 21 65.99 25.00 -3.85
N ASP A 22 65.11 24.83 -2.86
CA ASP A 22 63.94 25.68 -2.67
C ASP A 22 64.27 27.01 -1.95
N PRO A 23 64.12 28.17 -2.62
CA PRO A 23 64.38 29.48 -2.00
C PRO A 23 63.41 29.80 -0.86
N TYR A 24 62.31 29.06 -0.73
CA TYR A 24 61.25 29.29 0.25
C TYR A 24 61.15 28.17 1.30
N GLU A 25 62.17 27.31 1.42
CA GLU A 25 62.14 26.15 2.33
C GLU A 25 61.92 26.55 3.79
N ASN A 26 62.46 27.67 4.27
CA ASN A 26 62.22 28.13 5.65
C ASN A 26 60.73 28.38 5.91
N SER A 27 60.04 29.04 4.97
CA SER A 27 58.61 29.32 5.05
C SER A 27 57.78 28.04 4.95
N ARG A 28 58.13 27.13 4.02
CA ARG A 28 57.44 25.83 3.87
C ARG A 28 57.67 24.93 5.08
N SER A 29 58.89 24.86 5.60
CA SER A 29 59.23 24.07 6.78
C SER A 29 58.41 24.53 7.98
N ARG A 30 58.21 25.84 8.17
CA ARG A 30 57.36 26.35 9.26
C ARG A 30 55.91 25.87 9.14
N LEU A 31 55.31 25.97 7.94
CA LEU A 31 53.96 25.45 7.68
C LEU A 31 53.88 23.94 7.89
N ARG A 32 54.88 23.19 7.40
CA ARG A 32 55.00 21.74 7.55
C ARG A 32 55.07 21.31 9.02
N THR A 33 55.97 21.92 9.79
CA THR A 33 56.12 21.62 11.23
C THR A 33 54.86 21.97 12.01
N SER A 34 54.23 23.11 11.71
CA SER A 34 52.96 23.49 12.34
C SER A 34 51.86 22.44 12.07
N PHE A 35 51.71 21.99 10.82
CA PHE A 35 50.76 20.95 10.46
C PHE A 35 51.03 19.62 11.17
N GLU A 36 52.29 19.16 11.19
CA GLU A 36 52.67 17.90 11.84
C GLU A 36 52.41 17.92 13.35
N ASN A 37 52.73 19.03 14.03
CA ASN A 37 52.45 19.21 15.44
C ASN A 37 50.94 19.22 15.71
N THR A 38 50.16 19.94 14.91
CA THR A 38 48.70 19.96 15.06
C THR A 38 48.08 18.59 14.79
N ARG A 39 48.55 17.86 13.78
CA ARG A 39 48.11 16.48 13.52
C ARG A 39 48.34 15.58 14.75
N HIS A 40 49.52 15.69 15.39
CA HIS A 40 49.84 14.94 16.60
C HIS A 40 48.90 15.27 17.78
N HIS A 41 48.48 16.53 17.91
CA HIS A 41 47.53 16.95 18.95
C HIS A 41 46.08 16.57 18.67
N VAL A 42 45.69 16.53 17.39
CA VAL A 42 44.34 16.14 16.95
C VAL A 42 44.12 14.64 17.04
N GLU A 43 45.13 13.82 16.75
CA GLU A 43 45.05 12.35 16.77
C GLU A 43 44.38 11.76 18.04
N PRO A 44 44.78 12.11 19.28
CA PRO A 44 44.11 11.59 20.47
C PRO A 44 42.68 12.09 20.66
N LEU A 45 42.33 13.26 20.11
CA LEU A 45 40.98 13.83 20.17
C LEU A 45 40.03 13.03 19.26
N VAL A 46 40.42 12.82 18.00
CA VAL A 46 39.56 12.11 17.02
C VAL A 46 39.43 10.62 17.33
N ALA A 47 40.44 10.03 17.98
CA ALA A 47 40.37 8.67 18.51
C ALA A 47 39.25 8.47 19.55
N LYS A 48 38.75 9.54 20.19
CA LYS A 48 37.60 9.48 21.11
C LYS A 48 36.26 9.35 20.42
N ILE A 49 36.15 9.75 19.15
CA ILE A 49 34.88 9.68 18.40
C ILE A 49 34.37 8.25 18.36
N GLY A 50 35.22 7.28 17.97
CA GLY A 50 34.84 5.86 17.94
C GLY A 50 34.55 5.25 19.32
N GLN A 51 35.08 5.85 20.40
CA GLN A 51 34.80 5.40 21.78
C GLN A 51 33.43 5.90 22.26
N GLU A 52 33.07 7.14 21.95
CA GLU A 52 31.79 7.75 22.36
C GLU A 52 30.63 7.33 21.44
N LEU A 53 30.92 7.14 20.15
CA LEU A 53 29.95 6.88 19.09
C LEU A 53 30.34 5.62 18.29
N PRO A 54 30.29 4.41 18.90
CA PRO A 54 30.74 3.17 18.25
C PRO A 54 29.92 2.77 17.02
N SER A 55 28.71 3.31 16.88
CA SER A 55 27.86 3.10 15.70
C SER A 55 28.29 3.95 14.50
N LEU A 56 29.04 5.03 14.70
CA LEU A 56 29.52 5.85 13.60
C LEU A 56 30.66 5.13 12.86
N THR A 57 30.80 5.36 11.56
CA THR A 57 31.93 4.85 10.78
C THR A 57 33.25 5.47 11.26
N VAL A 58 34.39 5.06 10.73
CA VAL A 58 35.70 5.52 11.22
C VAL A 58 35.90 7.01 10.93
N HIS A 59 36.04 7.81 11.99
CA HIS A 59 36.32 9.26 11.96
C HIS A 59 37.64 9.59 12.70
N ASP A 60 38.59 8.66 12.72
CA ASP A 60 39.90 8.85 13.35
C ASP A 60 40.94 9.45 12.39
N ILE A 61 42.19 9.51 12.84
CA ILE A 61 43.30 10.10 12.06
C ILE A 61 43.51 9.44 10.70
N THR A 62 43.14 8.16 10.53
CA THR A 62 43.27 7.45 9.25
C THR A 62 42.33 8.02 8.20
N HIS A 63 41.11 8.43 8.61
CA HIS A 63 40.16 9.09 7.72
C HIS A 63 40.69 10.47 7.28
N LEU A 64 41.19 11.27 8.21
CA LEU A 64 41.68 12.63 7.94
C LEU A 64 42.92 12.61 7.02
N ASP A 65 43.79 11.60 7.19
CA ASP A 65 44.94 11.40 6.30
C ASP A 65 44.52 10.95 4.90
N ALA A 66 43.46 10.14 4.78
CA ALA A 66 42.96 9.66 3.50
C ALA A 66 42.39 10.79 2.62
N LEU A 67 41.88 11.86 3.22
CA LEU A 67 41.38 13.04 2.49
C LEU A 67 42.44 13.65 1.56
N TRP A 68 43.72 13.54 1.88
CA TRP A 68 44.81 13.99 1.00
C TRP A 68 44.89 13.18 -0.30
N HIS A 69 44.61 11.88 -0.27
CA HIS A 69 44.61 11.03 -1.46
C HIS A 69 43.33 11.23 -2.28
N ILE A 70 42.20 11.45 -1.61
CA ILE A 70 40.94 11.78 -2.28
C ILE A 70 41.04 13.12 -2.99
N ALA A 71 41.71 14.09 -2.36
CA ALA A 71 42.04 15.37 -2.98
C ALA A 71 42.86 15.19 -4.28
N ASP A 72 43.86 14.30 -4.30
CA ASP A 72 44.61 14.02 -5.54
C ASP A 72 43.73 13.52 -6.69
N VAL A 73 42.69 12.73 -6.38
CA VAL A 73 41.76 12.16 -7.38
C VAL A 73 40.77 13.22 -7.87
N ILE A 74 40.18 14.01 -6.96
CA ILE A 74 39.17 15.02 -7.31
C ILE A 74 39.79 16.24 -7.99
N LEU A 75 40.89 16.75 -7.45
CA LEU A 75 41.53 17.97 -7.93
C LEU A 75 42.45 17.70 -9.12
N GLY A 76 43.08 16.52 -9.13
CA GLY A 76 44.20 16.21 -10.01
C GLY A 76 45.53 16.70 -9.45
N ARG A 77 46.61 15.99 -9.80
CA ARG A 77 47.96 16.27 -9.25
C ARG A 77 48.51 17.66 -9.56
N ASN A 78 47.99 18.33 -10.59
CA ASN A 78 48.43 19.63 -11.07
C ASN A 78 47.50 20.77 -10.67
N TYR A 79 46.52 20.53 -9.80
CA TYR A 79 45.60 21.57 -9.36
C TYR A 79 46.37 22.71 -8.66
N PRO A 80 46.10 23.99 -9.01
CA PRO A 80 46.90 25.11 -8.53
C PRO A 80 46.57 25.46 -7.06
N LEU A 81 47.31 24.81 -6.16
CA LEU A 81 47.39 25.16 -4.74
C LEU A 81 48.78 25.71 -4.43
N ASN A 82 48.82 26.82 -3.70
CA ASN A 82 50.06 27.31 -3.11
C ASN A 82 50.27 26.71 -1.69
N PRO A 83 51.47 26.86 -1.09
CA PRO A 83 51.77 26.26 0.22
C PRO A 83 50.86 26.73 1.37
N ALA A 84 50.46 28.00 1.39
CA ALA A 84 49.58 28.52 2.42
C ALA A 84 48.16 27.94 2.29
N GLU A 85 47.66 27.81 1.05
CA GLU A 85 46.39 27.16 0.76
C GLU A 85 46.39 25.66 1.12
N ALA A 86 47.45 24.94 0.73
CA ALA A 86 47.60 23.52 1.07
C ALA A 86 47.70 23.30 2.59
N TYR A 87 48.40 24.19 3.30
CA TYR A 87 48.46 24.18 4.76
C TYR A 87 47.08 24.38 5.39
N ILE A 88 46.32 25.40 4.95
CA ILE A 88 44.99 25.68 5.49
C ILE A 88 44.02 24.55 5.15
N LEU A 89 44.02 24.04 3.92
CA LEU A 89 43.21 22.89 3.52
C LEU A 89 43.55 21.66 4.39
N GLY A 90 44.83 21.37 4.58
CA GLY A 90 45.28 20.33 5.50
C GLY A 90 44.76 20.52 6.93
N MET A 91 44.86 21.74 7.47
CA MET A 91 44.33 22.04 8.80
C MET A 91 42.81 21.85 8.87
N THR A 92 42.07 22.14 7.80
CA THR A 92 40.64 21.89 7.75
C THR A 92 40.31 20.40 7.72
N PHE A 93 41.11 19.58 7.01
CA PHE A 93 40.99 18.11 7.08
C PHE A 93 41.12 17.63 8.52
N LEU A 94 42.08 18.15 9.29
CA LEU A 94 42.25 17.74 10.68
C LEU A 94 41.09 18.16 11.60
N MET A 95 40.37 19.23 11.29
CA MET A 95 39.47 19.88 12.26
C MET A 95 37.97 19.78 11.96
N HIS A 96 37.56 19.52 10.71
CA HIS A 96 36.14 19.50 10.32
C HIS A 96 35.31 18.49 11.13
N ASP A 97 35.83 17.26 11.29
CA ASP A 97 35.20 16.18 12.05
C ASP A 97 35.67 16.07 13.50
N ALA A 98 36.76 16.77 13.88
CA ALA A 98 37.30 16.71 15.24
C ALA A 98 36.32 17.24 16.31
N ALA A 99 35.30 17.98 15.88
CA ALA A 99 34.24 18.49 16.74
C ALA A 99 33.13 17.45 17.04
N THR A 100 33.17 16.26 16.45
CA THR A 100 32.21 15.15 16.64
C THR A 100 32.52 14.33 17.90
N SER A 101 32.98 15.00 18.96
CA SER A 101 33.28 14.38 20.25
C SER A 101 33.03 15.36 21.39
N THR A 102 32.62 14.85 22.56
CA THR A 102 32.40 15.72 23.73
C THR A 102 33.70 16.40 24.18
N PHE A 103 34.86 15.78 23.95
CA PHE A 103 36.17 16.31 24.31
C PHE A 103 36.58 17.56 23.51
N ALA A 104 35.90 17.83 22.39
CA ALA A 104 36.06 19.04 21.61
C ALA A 104 35.51 20.28 22.33
N PHE A 105 34.60 20.10 23.30
CA PHE A 105 33.93 21.16 24.05
C PHE A 105 34.69 21.49 25.33
N LYS A 106 34.72 22.77 25.70
CA LYS A 106 35.51 23.26 26.83
C LYS A 106 35.10 22.62 28.17
N ASN A 107 33.79 22.45 28.41
CA ASN A 107 33.26 21.78 29.59
C ASN A 107 32.69 20.38 29.28
N GLY A 108 33.12 19.78 28.16
CA GLY A 108 32.69 18.46 27.74
C GLY A 108 31.19 18.33 27.52
N ILE A 109 30.62 17.22 28.01
CA ILE A 109 29.18 16.90 27.93
C ILE A 109 28.28 17.97 28.56
N THR A 110 28.78 18.75 29.51
CA THR A 110 27.99 19.80 30.19
C THR A 110 27.54 20.88 29.21
N ASP A 111 28.43 21.27 28.28
CA ASP A 111 28.10 22.27 27.25
C ASP A 111 27.01 21.74 26.31
N ILE A 112 27.09 20.45 25.96
CA ILE A 112 26.10 19.78 25.10
C ILE A 112 24.75 19.69 25.80
N LYS A 113 24.70 19.24 27.07
CA LYS A 113 23.44 19.16 27.85
C LYS A 113 22.76 20.51 28.06
N ASN A 114 23.55 21.58 28.12
CA ASN A 114 23.03 22.93 28.28
C ASN A 114 22.52 23.55 26.98
N SER A 115 22.88 22.97 25.82
CA SER A 115 22.44 23.42 24.50
C SER A 115 20.92 23.30 24.33
N VAL A 116 20.37 24.10 23.41
CA VAL A 116 18.94 24.06 23.07
C VAL A 116 18.62 22.73 22.35
N GLN A 117 19.50 22.32 21.45
CA GLN A 117 19.41 21.10 20.65
C GLN A 117 19.21 19.86 21.52
N TRP A 118 20.02 19.70 22.58
CA TRP A 118 19.88 18.59 23.52
C TRP A 118 18.54 18.64 24.25
N LYS A 119 18.16 19.80 24.78
CA LYS A 119 16.92 19.98 25.57
C LYS A 119 15.68 19.66 24.72
N ASP A 120 15.66 20.10 23.47
CA ASP A 120 14.56 19.84 22.53
C ASP A 120 14.44 18.34 22.20
N LEU A 121 15.56 17.66 21.92
CA LEU A 121 15.57 16.21 21.63
C LEU A 121 15.01 15.38 22.79
N ILE A 122 15.37 15.72 24.04
CA ILE A 122 14.86 15.03 25.22
C ILE A 122 13.37 15.33 25.45
N ALA A 123 12.95 16.59 25.29
CA ALA A 123 11.56 17.00 25.43
C ALA A 123 10.64 16.29 24.41
N GLN A 124 11.08 16.15 23.16
CA GLN A 124 10.33 15.43 22.10
C GLN A 124 10.03 13.97 22.44
N LYS A 125 10.88 13.32 23.24
CA LYS A 125 10.68 11.94 23.69
C LYS A 125 9.80 11.82 24.93
N LYS A 126 9.24 12.92 25.45
CA LYS A 126 8.38 12.98 26.66
C LYS A 126 9.05 12.43 27.92
N ILE A 127 10.36 12.59 28.05
CA ILE A 127 11.16 12.13 29.21
C ILE A 127 11.65 13.37 29.97
N ASN A 128 11.67 13.28 31.31
CA ASN A 128 12.23 14.35 32.14
C ASN A 128 13.76 14.46 31.92
N ILE A 129 14.25 15.67 31.66
CA ILE A 129 15.64 16.00 31.32
C ILE A 129 16.63 15.46 32.36
N ASP A 130 16.22 15.41 33.63
CA ASP A 130 17.08 15.00 34.75
C ASP A 130 17.18 13.47 34.95
N ASN A 131 16.35 12.66 34.27
CA ASN A 131 16.21 11.21 34.53
C ASN A 131 16.77 10.29 33.43
N VAL A 132 17.57 10.82 32.49
CA VAL A 132 18.16 10.00 31.42
C VAL A 132 19.49 9.41 31.90
N GLY A 133 19.50 8.11 32.23
CA GLY A 133 20.72 7.38 32.56
C GLY A 133 21.71 7.36 31.39
N THR A 134 23.01 7.46 31.68
CA THR A 134 24.11 7.57 30.70
C THR A 134 24.22 6.38 29.75
N ASP A 135 23.75 5.20 30.16
CA ASP A 135 23.78 3.99 29.34
C ASP A 135 22.47 3.74 28.56
N SER A 136 21.48 4.61 28.69
CA SER A 136 20.21 4.46 27.98
C SER A 136 20.36 4.69 26.47
N GLU A 137 19.58 3.97 25.66
CA GLU A 137 19.52 4.17 24.20
C GLU A 137 19.12 5.62 23.84
N ILE A 138 18.27 6.23 24.66
CA ILE A 138 17.85 7.63 24.51
C ILE A 138 19.02 8.58 24.70
N TYR A 139 19.89 8.34 25.69
CA TYR A 139 21.09 9.13 25.90
C TYR A 139 22.03 9.07 24.71
N LYS A 140 22.32 7.86 24.22
CA LYS A 140 23.22 7.64 23.07
C LYS A 140 22.69 8.32 21.82
N PHE A 141 21.37 8.21 21.57
CA PHE A 141 20.70 8.90 20.48
C PHE A 141 20.79 10.42 20.61
N ALA A 142 20.44 10.97 21.78
CA ALA A 142 20.49 12.42 22.01
C ALA A 142 21.91 12.98 21.89
N LEU A 143 22.91 12.24 22.38
CA LEU A 143 24.32 12.60 22.25
C LEU A 143 24.78 12.63 20.80
N PHE A 144 24.47 11.57 20.05
CA PHE A 144 24.81 11.47 18.64
C PHE A 144 24.21 12.63 17.83
N GLU A 145 22.90 12.86 17.95
CA GLU A 145 22.22 13.92 17.21
C GLU A 145 22.65 15.32 17.66
N SER A 146 22.90 15.54 18.97
CA SER A 146 23.37 16.83 19.46
C SER A 146 24.78 17.16 18.96
N LEU A 147 25.68 16.18 18.99
CA LEU A 147 27.03 16.33 18.41
C LEU A 147 26.93 16.63 16.92
N ARG A 148 26.10 15.89 16.18
CA ARG A 148 25.87 16.12 14.75
C ARG A 148 25.32 17.52 14.44
N GLN A 149 24.49 18.11 15.30
CA GLN A 149 23.99 19.47 15.08
C GLN A 149 25.01 20.56 15.47
N LEU A 150 25.82 20.30 16.51
CA LEU A 150 26.75 21.29 17.06
C LEU A 150 28.16 21.24 16.48
N HIS A 151 28.56 20.13 15.83
CA HIS A 151 29.96 19.92 15.43
C HIS A 151 30.45 21.02 14.49
N ALA A 152 29.66 21.47 13.52
CA ALA A 152 30.08 22.54 12.60
C ALA A 152 30.38 23.85 13.35
N GLU A 153 29.51 24.27 14.28
CA GLU A 153 29.74 25.47 15.09
C GLU A 153 30.95 25.32 16.04
N GLN A 154 31.18 24.11 16.55
CA GLN A 154 32.30 23.83 17.44
C GLN A 154 33.62 23.72 16.66
N ALA A 155 33.62 23.15 15.46
CA ALA A 155 34.76 23.12 14.54
C ALA A 155 35.25 24.52 14.20
N ALA A 156 34.35 25.51 14.12
CA ALA A 156 34.70 26.91 13.94
C ALA A 156 35.59 27.49 15.06
N LYS A 157 35.48 26.95 16.28
CA LYS A 157 36.17 27.45 17.48
C LYS A 157 37.47 26.70 17.76
N LEU A 158 37.56 25.43 17.36
CA LEU A 158 38.69 24.52 17.66
C LEU A 158 40.08 25.10 17.40
N PRO A 159 40.37 25.75 16.25
CA PRO A 159 41.73 26.25 15.97
C PRO A 159 42.22 27.30 16.98
N THR A 160 41.29 28.02 17.61
CA THR A 160 41.58 29.13 18.55
C THR A 160 41.28 28.78 20.00
N GLN A 161 40.65 27.63 20.25
CA GLN A 161 40.30 27.17 21.59
C GLN A 161 41.55 26.76 22.37
N SER A 162 41.55 27.04 23.67
CA SER A 162 42.55 26.54 24.61
C SER A 162 41.98 25.49 25.56
N TRP A 163 42.85 24.57 25.96
CA TRP A 163 42.63 23.62 27.05
C TRP A 163 43.64 23.89 28.16
N LYS A 164 43.21 23.76 29.42
CA LYS A 164 44.10 23.94 30.57
C LYS A 164 44.84 22.64 30.86
N ASP A 165 46.16 22.70 30.94
CA ASP A 165 46.94 21.58 31.47
C ASP A 165 46.89 21.50 33.00
N ALA A 166 47.52 20.47 33.59
CA ALA A 166 47.53 20.27 35.04
C ALA A 166 48.16 21.44 35.83
N ALA A 167 48.97 22.28 35.17
CA ALA A 167 49.57 23.47 35.75
C ALA A 167 48.73 24.74 35.50
N GLY A 168 47.58 24.64 34.83
CA GLY A 168 46.71 25.77 34.50
C GLY A 168 47.16 26.61 33.30
N LEU A 169 48.15 26.13 32.53
CA LEU A 169 48.61 26.78 31.31
C LEU A 169 47.69 26.43 30.14
N ASP A 170 47.50 27.39 29.23
CA ASP A 170 46.71 27.19 28.01
C ASP A 170 47.51 26.40 26.97
N ARG A 171 46.91 25.31 26.48
CA ARG A 171 47.37 24.47 25.38
C ARG A 171 46.43 24.64 24.19
N TYR A 172 46.98 24.67 22.99
CA TYR A 172 46.25 24.88 21.74
C TYR A 172 46.58 23.76 20.76
N LEU A 173 45.63 23.43 19.86
CA LEU A 173 45.89 22.46 18.78
C LEU A 173 46.94 22.99 17.80
N ILE A 174 46.87 24.28 17.45
CA ILE A 174 47.89 24.97 16.66
C ILE A 174 48.83 25.67 17.64
N GLU A 175 50.04 25.16 17.84
CA GLU A 175 50.98 25.76 18.80
C GLU A 175 51.60 27.06 18.29
N ASP A 176 51.84 27.17 16.97
CA ASP A 176 52.38 28.37 16.34
C ASP A 176 51.42 29.54 16.55
N VAL A 177 51.79 30.42 17.48
CA VAL A 177 50.95 31.53 17.95
C VAL A 177 50.62 32.51 16.83
N GLU A 178 51.57 32.78 15.94
CA GLU A 178 51.39 33.74 14.86
C GLU A 178 50.45 33.16 13.79
N LEU A 179 50.69 31.92 13.37
CA LEU A 179 49.81 31.25 12.40
C LEU A 179 48.41 31.01 12.96
N ARG A 180 48.29 30.66 14.24
CA ARG A 180 46.99 30.50 14.92
C ARG A 180 46.22 31.81 14.96
N ASN A 181 46.85 32.91 15.39
CA ASN A 181 46.19 34.21 15.49
C ASN A 181 45.76 34.73 14.12
N TYR A 182 46.54 34.44 13.07
CA TYR A 182 46.27 34.93 11.73
C TYR A 182 45.29 34.05 10.94
N TYR A 183 45.56 32.75 10.83
CA TYR A 183 44.75 31.83 10.02
C TYR A 183 43.70 31.05 10.82
N GLY A 184 43.83 30.95 12.15
CA GLY A 184 43.00 30.06 12.97
C GLY A 184 41.50 30.31 12.82
N ARG A 185 41.07 31.57 12.79
CA ARG A 185 39.65 31.90 12.59
C ARG A 185 39.12 31.38 11.25
N GLU A 186 39.87 31.54 10.17
CA GLU A 186 39.44 31.13 8.84
C GLU A 186 39.55 29.62 8.64
N ILE A 187 40.57 28.96 9.20
CA ILE A 187 40.63 27.48 9.28
C ILE A 187 39.36 26.94 9.94
N GLY A 188 38.93 27.55 11.05
CA GLY A 188 37.71 27.14 11.75
C GLY A 188 36.46 27.36 10.91
N ARG A 189 36.30 28.54 10.31
CA ARG A 189 35.14 28.83 9.45
C ARG A 189 35.06 27.90 8.23
N LEU A 190 36.20 27.57 7.63
CA LEU A 190 36.29 26.61 6.53
C LEU A 190 35.91 25.20 6.99
N ALA A 191 36.46 24.73 8.11
CA ALA A 191 36.11 23.45 8.71
C ALA A 191 34.60 23.35 9.00
N ALA A 192 33.98 24.43 9.49
CA ALA A 192 32.54 24.53 9.75
C ALA A 192 31.65 24.59 8.49
N SER A 193 32.24 24.81 7.31
CA SER A 193 31.49 25.03 6.07
C SER A 193 31.07 23.74 5.35
N HIS A 194 31.69 22.59 5.69
CA HIS A 194 31.47 21.33 4.98
C HIS A 194 30.01 20.85 5.05
N GLY A 195 29.30 21.13 6.14
CA GLY A 195 27.89 20.77 6.32
C GLY A 195 26.87 21.89 5.99
N LYS A 196 27.30 23.05 5.50
CA LYS A 196 26.40 24.19 5.19
C LYS A 196 25.77 24.07 3.80
N ASP A 197 24.76 24.88 3.50
CA ASP A 197 24.30 25.03 2.11
C ASP A 197 25.38 25.77 1.28
N ILE A 198 25.53 25.37 0.01
CA ILE A 198 26.54 25.97 -0.87
C ILE A 198 26.29 27.47 -1.10
N THR A 199 25.04 27.95 -1.05
CA THR A 199 24.73 29.38 -1.15
C THR A 199 25.22 30.16 0.07
N ASP A 200 25.19 29.54 1.26
CA ASP A 200 25.72 30.16 2.48
C ASP A 200 27.26 30.23 2.44
N VAL A 201 27.90 29.27 1.77
CA VAL A 201 29.34 29.27 1.53
C VAL A 201 29.72 30.40 0.57
N GLU A 202 28.98 30.56 -0.52
CA GLU A 202 29.18 31.65 -1.47
C GLU A 202 29.06 33.02 -0.80
N GLN A 203 27.96 33.27 -0.08
CA GLN A 203 27.74 34.55 0.62
C GLN A 203 28.85 34.89 1.60
N GLN A 204 29.48 33.88 2.22
CA GLN A 204 30.53 34.09 3.20
C GLN A 204 31.87 34.53 2.61
N TRP A 205 32.20 34.16 1.36
CA TRP A 205 33.55 34.38 0.82
C TRP A 205 33.63 34.92 -0.60
N ALA A 206 32.55 34.90 -1.40
CA ALA A 206 32.55 35.35 -2.80
C ALA A 206 33.11 36.75 -3.02
N TYR A 207 32.82 37.67 -2.08
CA TYR A 207 33.24 39.08 -2.17
C TYR A 207 34.39 39.44 -1.23
N ILE A 208 35.07 38.43 -0.65
CA ILE A 208 36.21 38.63 0.24
C ILE A 208 37.50 38.47 -0.56
N ALA A 209 38.40 39.45 -0.47
CA ALA A 209 39.70 39.37 -1.12
C ALA A 209 40.56 38.22 -0.54
N PRO A 210 41.35 37.51 -1.36
CA PRO A 210 42.25 36.47 -0.88
C PRO A 210 43.20 36.96 0.22
N ILE A 211 43.40 36.15 1.25
CA ILE A 211 44.20 36.50 2.43
C ILE A 211 45.68 36.44 2.05
N PRO A 212 46.48 37.51 2.24
CA PRO A 212 47.91 37.48 1.93
C PRO A 212 48.70 36.53 2.86
N PRO A 213 49.94 36.15 2.50
CA PRO A 213 50.79 35.37 3.39
C PRO A 213 51.12 36.14 4.67
N HIS A 214 51.12 35.48 5.82
CA HIS A 214 51.50 36.10 7.09
C HIS A 214 52.97 36.54 7.06
N SER A 215 53.27 37.73 7.61
CA SER A 215 54.62 38.31 7.60
C SER A 215 55.67 37.44 8.30
N SER A 216 55.24 36.63 9.27
CA SER A 216 56.15 35.74 9.99
C SER A 216 56.61 34.50 9.22
N LEU A 217 56.06 34.26 8.03
CA LEU A 217 56.62 33.32 7.08
C LEU A 217 57.93 33.83 6.45
N GLY A 218 58.32 35.08 6.74
CA GLY A 218 59.61 35.68 6.35
C GLY A 218 59.57 36.43 5.02
N ILE A 219 60.63 37.19 4.75
CA ILE A 219 60.82 38.01 3.52
C ILE A 219 60.84 37.16 2.24
N GLY A 220 60.94 35.83 2.38
CA GLY A 220 60.88 34.86 1.29
C GLY A 220 59.47 34.34 0.95
N ALA A 221 58.43 34.51 1.76
CA ALA A 221 57.09 34.04 1.34
C ALA A 221 56.64 34.82 0.09
N GLU A 222 56.47 34.09 -1.01
CA GLU A 222 56.17 34.67 -2.31
C GLU A 222 54.82 35.42 -2.23
N SER A 223 54.73 36.66 -2.75
CA SER A 223 53.54 37.53 -2.60
C SER A 223 52.25 36.95 -3.21
N ASN A 224 52.38 35.85 -3.93
CA ASN A 224 51.32 35.08 -4.59
C ASN A 224 50.77 33.92 -3.72
N TRP A 225 51.31 33.64 -2.51
CA TRP A 225 50.76 32.64 -1.57
C TRP A 225 49.51 33.17 -0.86
N LYS A 226 48.60 33.71 -1.65
CA LYS A 226 47.31 34.22 -1.19
C LYS A 226 46.35 33.05 -1.00
N VAL A 227 45.52 33.13 0.03
CA VAL A 227 44.57 32.09 0.38
C VAL A 227 43.18 32.50 -0.09
N ASP A 228 42.63 31.72 -1.01
CA ASP A 228 41.26 31.87 -1.46
C ASP A 228 40.32 30.96 -0.65
N CYS A 229 39.61 31.54 0.32
CA CYS A 229 38.73 30.77 1.20
C CYS A 229 37.52 30.17 0.46
N LEU A 230 36.97 30.84 -0.56
CA LEU A 230 35.87 30.27 -1.35
C LEU A 230 36.35 29.00 -2.06
N LYS A 231 37.52 29.07 -2.70
CA LYS A 231 38.15 27.90 -3.33
C LYS A 231 38.28 26.77 -2.31
N LEU A 232 38.94 27.00 -1.18
CA LEU A 232 39.21 25.97 -0.18
C LEU A 232 37.95 25.36 0.44
N ALA A 233 36.90 26.16 0.67
CA ALA A 233 35.63 25.66 1.18
C ALA A 233 34.98 24.65 0.21
N LEU A 234 34.97 24.96 -1.08
CA LEU A 234 34.43 24.07 -2.12
C LEU A 234 35.27 22.80 -2.27
N LEU A 235 36.61 22.90 -2.16
CA LEU A 235 37.47 21.72 -2.19
C LEU A 235 37.16 20.78 -1.03
N LEU A 236 37.11 21.29 0.21
CA LEU A 236 36.84 20.50 1.41
C LEU A 236 35.53 19.71 1.27
N ARG A 237 34.47 20.38 0.79
CA ARG A 237 33.14 19.76 0.62
C ARG A 237 33.16 18.57 -0.34
N CYS A 238 33.76 18.73 -1.51
CA CYS A 238 33.85 17.63 -2.47
C CYS A 238 34.73 16.48 -1.94
N ILE A 239 35.84 16.81 -1.29
CA ILE A 239 36.82 15.83 -0.80
C ILE A 239 36.27 15.01 0.36
N ASP A 240 35.62 15.66 1.32
CA ASP A 240 34.96 15.00 2.44
C ASP A 240 33.81 14.11 1.96
N ALA A 241 32.90 14.66 1.15
CA ALA A 241 31.74 13.93 0.65
C ALA A 241 32.13 12.65 -0.12
N ALA A 242 33.23 12.67 -0.86
CA ALA A 242 33.68 11.54 -1.66
C ALA A 242 34.35 10.41 -0.86
N HIS A 243 34.62 10.58 0.44
CA HIS A 243 35.25 9.54 1.25
C HIS A 243 34.23 8.51 1.78
N ILE A 244 33.91 7.52 0.95
CA ILE A 244 32.91 6.49 1.28
C ILE A 244 33.42 5.04 1.13
N ASP A 245 34.73 4.82 1.07
CA ASP A 245 35.32 3.49 0.86
C ASP A 245 35.52 2.67 2.15
N SER A 246 36.06 1.46 2.00
CA SER A 246 36.30 0.51 3.09
C SER A 246 37.21 1.02 4.22
N LEU A 247 37.99 2.10 4.02
CA LEU A 247 38.76 2.71 5.09
C LEU A 247 37.86 3.39 6.13
N ARG A 248 36.65 3.82 5.73
CA ARG A 248 35.61 4.30 6.66
C ARG A 248 34.92 3.17 7.41
N ALA A 249 34.93 1.95 6.89
CA ALA A 249 34.28 0.79 7.50
C ALA A 249 35.14 -0.48 7.43
N PRO A 250 36.25 -0.56 8.18
CA PRO A 250 37.12 -1.74 8.17
C PRO A 250 36.40 -3.00 8.67
N ASP A 251 36.64 -4.14 8.01
CA ASP A 251 35.97 -5.43 8.26
C ASP A 251 35.90 -5.80 9.74
N PHE A 252 37.04 -5.75 10.44
CA PHE A 252 37.11 -6.21 11.82
C PHE A 252 36.40 -5.25 12.78
N ASN A 253 36.46 -3.94 12.50
CA ASN A 253 35.75 -2.94 13.30
C ASN A 253 34.23 -3.09 13.15
N TYR A 254 33.76 -3.42 11.94
CA TYR A 254 32.35 -3.68 11.68
C TYR A 254 31.82 -4.86 12.53
N VAL A 255 32.61 -5.95 12.61
CA VAL A 255 32.28 -7.13 13.42
C VAL A 255 32.29 -6.83 14.92
N LEU A 256 33.21 -6.00 15.40
CA LEU A 256 33.32 -5.62 16.81
C LEU A 256 32.18 -4.70 17.25
N ASN A 257 31.87 -3.68 16.44
CA ASN A 257 30.90 -2.65 16.82
C ASN A 257 29.45 -3.09 16.64
N LYS A 258 29.18 -4.07 15.76
CA LYS A 258 27.84 -4.61 15.47
C LYS A 258 26.77 -3.51 15.33
N PRO A 259 26.99 -2.53 14.43
CA PRO A 259 26.06 -1.43 14.24
C PRO A 259 24.66 -1.94 13.86
N LYS A 260 23.62 -1.15 14.17
CA LYS A 260 22.21 -1.50 13.91
C LYS A 260 21.51 -0.40 13.11
N GLY A 261 20.43 -0.76 12.42
CA GLY A 261 19.62 0.17 11.65
C GLY A 261 20.41 0.85 10.53
N GLU A 262 20.19 2.16 10.34
CA GLU A 262 20.85 2.97 9.29
C GLU A 262 22.37 2.91 9.37
N SER A 263 22.92 2.93 10.59
CA SER A 263 24.36 2.80 10.78
C SER A 263 24.88 1.48 10.18
N SER A 264 24.17 0.36 10.36
CA SER A 264 24.58 -0.92 9.73
C SER A 264 24.61 -0.83 8.22
N ASN A 265 23.63 -0.16 7.60
CA ASN A 265 23.60 0.04 6.15
C ASN A 265 24.81 0.87 5.68
N HIS A 266 25.14 1.95 6.39
CA HIS A 266 26.32 2.78 6.09
C HIS A 266 27.62 1.97 6.16
N TRP A 267 27.81 1.22 7.24
CA TRP A 267 28.98 0.35 7.37
C TRP A 267 29.03 -0.71 6.27
N THR A 268 27.91 -1.37 5.98
CA THR A 268 27.82 -2.45 4.99
C THR A 268 28.25 -1.98 3.61
N PHE A 269 27.76 -0.81 3.16
CA PHE A 269 28.11 -0.36 1.82
C PHE A 269 29.54 0.14 1.75
N GLN A 270 29.98 0.95 2.72
CA GLN A 270 31.34 1.51 2.71
C GLN A 270 32.38 0.38 2.76
N ASN A 271 32.13 -0.64 3.58
CA ASN A 271 32.99 -1.82 3.70
C ASN A 271 33.19 -2.55 2.36
N LYS A 272 32.18 -2.57 1.48
CA LYS A 272 32.24 -3.24 0.19
C LYS A 272 32.92 -2.41 -0.90
N LEU A 273 33.08 -1.11 -0.71
CA LEU A 273 33.66 -0.22 -1.71
C LEU A 273 35.19 -0.19 -1.64
N SER A 274 35.81 -0.29 -2.81
CA SER A 274 37.23 -0.04 -3.06
C SER A 274 37.54 1.44 -2.91
N SER A 275 38.83 1.77 -2.87
CA SER A 275 39.27 3.16 -3.00
C SER A 275 38.71 3.83 -4.26
N ILE A 276 38.46 5.14 -4.13
CA ILE A 276 37.97 6.00 -5.20
C ILE A 276 38.93 5.99 -6.40
N ALA A 277 38.38 5.94 -7.60
CA ALA A 277 39.11 6.10 -8.86
C ALA A 277 38.38 7.07 -9.78
N ILE A 278 39.06 7.52 -10.84
CA ILE A 278 38.51 8.44 -11.86
C ILE A 278 38.61 7.79 -13.24
N ASN A 279 37.56 7.90 -14.04
CA ASN A 279 37.50 7.33 -15.39
C ASN A 279 38.00 8.34 -16.47
N GLU A 280 38.01 7.91 -17.74
CA GLU A 280 38.42 8.77 -18.88
C GLU A 280 37.48 9.98 -19.12
N ALA A 281 36.23 9.89 -18.66
CA ALA A 281 35.26 10.99 -18.69
C ALA A 281 35.44 11.98 -17.52
N ASN A 282 36.46 11.79 -16.67
CA ASN A 282 36.69 12.53 -15.45
C ASN A 282 35.58 12.40 -14.39
N GLU A 283 34.86 11.28 -14.38
CA GLU A 283 33.89 10.96 -13.34
C GLU A 283 34.53 10.01 -12.33
N ILE A 284 34.27 10.26 -11.05
CA ILE A 284 34.71 9.34 -9.99
C ILE A 284 33.79 8.13 -9.93
N TYR A 285 34.36 6.99 -9.55
CA TYR A 285 33.62 5.77 -9.32
C TYR A 285 34.27 4.95 -8.20
N TRP A 286 33.47 4.07 -7.63
CA TRP A 286 33.91 3.03 -6.71
C TRP A 286 33.59 1.68 -7.33
N SER A 287 34.42 0.69 -7.02
CA SER A 287 34.16 -0.72 -7.37
C SER A 287 34.06 -1.54 -6.11
N GLY A 288 33.50 -2.74 -6.16
CA GLY A 288 33.34 -3.52 -4.93
C GLY A 288 32.88 -4.94 -5.16
N SER A 289 32.79 -5.69 -4.05
CA SER A 289 32.07 -6.95 -4.03
C SER A 289 30.57 -6.71 -4.23
N GLY A 290 29.86 -7.67 -4.83
CA GLY A 290 28.45 -7.48 -5.10
C GLY A 290 27.59 -7.49 -3.84
N PHE A 291 26.45 -6.81 -3.90
CA PHE A 291 25.52 -6.71 -2.78
C PHE A 291 24.45 -7.80 -2.88
N GLY A 292 24.33 -8.64 -1.86
CA GLY A 292 23.24 -9.63 -1.76
C GLY A 292 21.87 -8.98 -1.57
N ILE A 293 20.80 -9.77 -1.70
CA ILE A 293 19.41 -9.28 -1.56
C ILE A 293 19.10 -8.76 -0.15
N ASP A 294 19.72 -9.34 0.87
CA ASP A 294 19.68 -8.92 2.27
C ASP A 294 20.36 -7.57 2.51
N GLN A 295 21.30 -7.20 1.64
CA GLN A 295 22.06 -5.95 1.67
C GLN A 295 21.49 -4.88 0.72
N SER A 296 20.31 -5.12 0.14
CA SER A 296 19.66 -4.21 -0.81
C SER A 296 19.50 -2.78 -0.28
N GLU A 297 19.16 -2.60 0.99
CA GLU A 297 19.05 -1.27 1.61
C GLU A 297 20.41 -0.55 1.66
N ALA A 298 21.50 -1.28 1.96
CA ALA A 298 22.85 -0.72 1.95
C ALA A 298 23.27 -0.27 0.53
N TRP A 299 22.93 -1.06 -0.49
CA TRP A 299 23.18 -0.69 -1.89
C TRP A 299 22.43 0.60 -2.28
N TRP A 300 21.15 0.71 -1.92
CA TRP A 300 20.38 1.93 -2.17
C TRP A 300 20.94 3.14 -1.41
N ARG A 301 21.38 2.97 -0.15
CA ARG A 301 22.10 4.01 0.58
C ARG A 301 23.39 4.43 -0.12
N CYS A 302 24.11 3.49 -0.72
CA CYS A 302 25.29 3.78 -1.54
C CYS A 302 24.94 4.64 -2.76
N PHE A 303 23.87 4.28 -3.50
CA PHE A 303 23.42 5.01 -4.67
C PHE A 303 22.95 6.44 -4.34
N GLU A 304 22.15 6.62 -3.29
CA GLU A 304 21.74 7.95 -2.84
C GLU A 304 22.93 8.80 -2.35
N THR A 305 23.92 8.16 -1.71
CA THR A 305 25.17 8.84 -1.32
C THR A 305 25.95 9.30 -2.55
N ALA A 306 26.05 8.44 -3.58
CA ALA A 306 26.68 8.79 -4.86
C ALA A 306 25.98 9.97 -5.55
N LYS A 307 24.64 10.03 -5.54
CA LYS A 307 23.86 11.18 -6.05
C LYS A 307 24.13 12.47 -5.30
N MET A 308 24.23 12.39 -3.98
CA MET A 308 24.58 13.54 -3.15
C MET A 308 25.98 14.07 -3.52
N ILE A 309 26.96 13.18 -3.67
CA ILE A 309 28.34 13.53 -4.06
C ILE A 309 28.38 14.13 -5.46
N ASP A 310 27.66 13.56 -6.42
CA ASP A 310 27.53 14.09 -7.79
C ASP A 310 27.00 15.53 -7.79
N LYS A 311 25.95 15.79 -7.01
CA LYS A 311 25.38 17.12 -6.83
C LYS A 311 26.39 18.08 -6.19
N GLU A 312 27.14 17.63 -5.18
CA GLU A 312 28.12 18.45 -4.48
C GLU A 312 29.29 18.84 -5.41
N ILE A 313 29.81 17.90 -6.19
CA ILE A 313 30.88 18.13 -7.18
C ILE A 313 30.41 19.06 -8.29
N SER A 314 29.25 18.77 -8.90
CA SER A 314 28.72 19.59 -10.00
C SER A 314 28.38 21.02 -9.55
N SER A 315 27.79 21.18 -8.36
CA SER A 315 27.49 22.51 -7.79
C SER A 315 28.76 23.28 -7.44
N SER A 316 29.76 22.62 -6.87
CA SER A 316 31.05 23.23 -6.53
C SER A 316 31.85 23.63 -7.77
N ASN A 317 31.87 22.80 -8.81
CA ASN A 317 32.48 23.14 -10.10
C ASN A 317 31.82 24.37 -10.74
N ARG A 318 30.47 24.42 -10.73
CA ARG A 318 29.74 25.58 -11.22
C ARG A 318 30.13 26.84 -10.45
N MET A 319 30.15 26.78 -9.12
CA MET A 319 30.53 27.89 -8.26
C MET A 319 31.98 28.36 -8.50
N LEU A 320 32.92 27.43 -8.67
CA LEU A 320 34.30 27.77 -9.02
C LEU A 320 34.37 28.52 -10.36
N CYS A 321 33.67 28.04 -11.38
CA CYS A 321 33.60 28.68 -12.69
C CYS A 321 32.98 30.08 -12.63
N ASP A 322 31.84 30.23 -11.94
CA ASP A 322 31.11 31.50 -11.81
C ASP A 322 31.99 32.58 -11.14
N HIS A 323 32.90 32.19 -10.24
CA HIS A 323 33.86 33.08 -9.56
C HIS A 323 35.26 33.08 -10.19
N SER A 324 35.40 32.63 -11.44
CA SER A 324 36.67 32.62 -12.20
C SER A 324 37.82 31.90 -11.48
N LYS A 325 37.49 30.80 -10.79
CA LYS A 325 38.45 29.90 -10.13
C LYS A 325 38.71 28.67 -11.00
N PRO A 326 39.86 27.98 -10.80
CA PRO A 326 40.15 26.73 -11.50
C PRO A 326 39.08 25.68 -11.21
N ALA A 327 38.57 25.01 -12.24
CA ALA A 327 37.64 23.90 -12.10
C ALA A 327 38.36 22.64 -11.57
N LEU A 328 37.62 21.77 -10.91
CA LEU A 328 38.12 20.47 -10.46
C LEU A 328 38.41 19.57 -11.67
N GLN A 329 39.32 18.61 -11.52
CA GLN A 329 39.48 17.57 -12.54
C GLN A 329 38.20 16.74 -12.64
N CYS A 330 37.64 16.35 -11.50
CA CYS A 330 36.42 15.57 -11.43
C CYS A 330 35.18 16.40 -11.79
N ILE A 331 34.32 15.88 -12.66
CA ILE A 331 33.08 16.55 -13.09
C ILE A 331 31.81 16.01 -12.43
N GLY A 332 31.87 14.81 -11.83
CA GLY A 332 30.72 14.13 -11.23
C GLY A 332 31.03 12.67 -10.87
N VAL A 333 29.98 11.91 -10.56
CA VAL A 333 30.06 10.49 -10.18
C VAL A 333 29.47 9.60 -11.28
N ALA A 334 30.23 8.60 -11.72
CA ALA A 334 29.84 7.73 -12.82
C ALA A 334 28.57 6.94 -12.49
N GLY A 335 27.51 7.17 -13.28
CA GLY A 335 26.21 6.50 -13.12
C GLY A 335 25.35 7.02 -11.96
N ALA A 336 25.70 8.12 -11.29
CA ALA A 336 24.91 8.61 -10.15
C ALA A 336 23.44 8.88 -10.48
N ASN A 337 23.12 9.28 -11.71
CA ASN A 337 21.74 9.56 -12.13
C ASN A 337 21.05 8.38 -12.83
N ASN A 338 21.69 7.21 -12.90
CA ASN A 338 21.15 6.03 -13.56
C ASN A 338 21.52 4.74 -12.81
N VAL A 339 20.52 4.10 -12.20
CA VAL A 339 20.69 2.87 -11.41
C VAL A 339 21.40 1.75 -12.18
N THR A 340 21.08 1.56 -13.46
CA THR A 340 21.71 0.52 -14.29
C THR A 340 23.18 0.83 -14.58
N GLU A 341 23.54 2.09 -14.77
CA GLU A 341 24.94 2.49 -14.95
C GLU A 341 25.72 2.39 -13.65
N PHE A 342 25.14 2.84 -12.53
CA PHE A 342 25.75 2.70 -11.22
C PHE A 342 26.03 1.24 -10.86
N GLN A 343 25.08 0.34 -11.16
CA GLN A 343 25.22 -1.11 -10.93
C GLN A 343 26.42 -1.73 -11.66
N ARG A 344 26.88 -1.15 -12.78
CA ARG A 344 28.09 -1.64 -13.48
C ARG A 344 29.35 -1.46 -12.65
N ASN A 345 29.41 -0.40 -11.86
CA ASN A 345 30.53 -0.09 -10.98
C ASN A 345 30.34 -0.76 -9.60
N VAL A 346 29.10 -0.74 -9.09
CA VAL A 346 28.72 -1.30 -7.79
C VAL A 346 27.73 -2.46 -7.99
N PRO A 347 28.22 -3.70 -8.19
CA PRO A 347 27.37 -4.82 -8.61
C PRO A 347 26.40 -5.30 -7.53
N THR A 348 25.31 -5.94 -7.96
CA THR A 348 24.35 -6.67 -7.10
C THR A 348 24.41 -8.17 -7.40
N GLU A 349 24.07 -9.01 -6.40
CA GLU A 349 24.15 -10.47 -6.50
C GLU A 349 22.77 -11.09 -6.31
N GLY A 350 22.24 -11.69 -7.39
CA GLY A 350 20.95 -12.39 -7.34
C GLY A 350 19.71 -11.50 -7.35
N TRP A 351 19.86 -10.18 -7.53
CA TRP A 351 18.75 -9.24 -7.66
C TRP A 351 19.12 -8.05 -8.56
N THR A 352 18.11 -7.39 -9.13
CA THR A 352 18.29 -6.17 -9.93
C THR A 352 17.59 -4.99 -9.25
N PRO A 353 18.30 -3.89 -8.98
CA PRO A 353 17.69 -2.68 -8.46
C PRO A 353 16.79 -2.04 -9.52
N LEU A 354 15.58 -1.68 -9.11
CA LEU A 354 14.63 -0.95 -9.96
C LEU A 354 14.49 0.46 -9.42
N ASP A 355 14.82 1.46 -10.25
CA ASP A 355 14.56 2.87 -9.92
C ASP A 355 13.07 3.19 -10.12
N PHE A 356 12.24 2.57 -9.28
CA PHE A 356 10.81 2.72 -9.34
C PHE A 356 10.36 3.72 -8.28
N ASN A 357 9.81 4.85 -8.73
CA ASN A 357 8.99 5.71 -7.90
C ASN A 357 7.54 5.33 -8.13
N PHE A 358 6.73 5.15 -7.08
CA PHE A 358 5.28 5.04 -7.23
C PHE A 358 4.75 6.31 -7.88
N GLN A 359 4.66 6.29 -9.20
CA GLN A 359 4.06 7.37 -9.95
C GLN A 359 2.56 7.14 -9.94
N VAL A 360 1.82 8.19 -9.58
CA VAL A 360 0.41 8.27 -9.91
C VAL A 360 0.35 8.94 -11.27
N SER A 361 0.45 8.15 -12.34
CA SER A 361 0.42 8.68 -13.70
C SER A 361 -0.94 9.33 -14.04
N GLN A 362 -2.00 8.90 -13.36
CA GLN A 362 -3.39 9.34 -13.57
C GLN A 362 -4.00 9.87 -12.25
N ILE A 363 -3.52 11.02 -11.75
CA ILE A 363 -3.96 11.61 -10.47
C ILE A 363 -5.48 11.83 -10.44
N GLY A 364 -6.10 12.23 -11.55
CA GLY A 364 -7.56 12.38 -11.65
C GLY A 364 -8.31 11.09 -11.31
N ASN A 365 -7.87 9.96 -11.86
CA ASN A 365 -8.44 8.64 -11.58
C ASN A 365 -8.25 8.22 -10.12
N VAL A 366 -7.15 8.61 -9.47
CA VAL A 366 -6.92 8.33 -8.06
C VAL A 366 -7.78 9.23 -7.17
N ILE A 367 -7.91 10.52 -7.45
CA ILE A 367 -8.71 11.43 -6.63
C ILE A 367 -10.21 11.11 -6.74
N GLU A 368 -10.72 10.81 -7.93
CA GLU A 368 -12.10 10.37 -8.14
C GLU A 368 -12.42 9.07 -7.38
N LYS A 369 -11.47 8.12 -7.34
CA LYS A 369 -11.65 6.78 -6.76
C LYS A 369 -11.33 6.68 -5.27
N PHE A 370 -10.45 7.54 -4.73
CA PHE A 370 -10.10 7.57 -3.30
C PHE A 370 -10.86 8.65 -2.51
N GLY A 371 -11.39 9.69 -3.18
CA GLY A 371 -12.10 10.81 -2.55
C GLY A 371 -13.55 10.52 -2.15
N GLY A 372 -14.16 9.44 -2.66
CA GLY A 372 -15.60 9.16 -2.51
C GLY A 372 -16.02 8.31 -1.30
N LYS A 373 -15.16 7.42 -0.79
CA LYS A 373 -15.35 6.58 0.43
C LYS A 373 -14.11 5.69 0.61
N GLN A 374 -13.75 5.35 1.85
CA GLN A 374 -12.65 4.42 2.18
C GLN A 374 -12.80 3.12 1.39
N LEU A 375 -11.81 2.80 0.54
CA LEU A 375 -11.98 1.98 -0.66
C LEU A 375 -12.52 0.56 -0.44
N TYR A 376 -12.57 0.03 0.78
CA TYR A 376 -13.12 -1.31 1.04
C TYR A 376 -13.81 -1.50 2.42
N GLY A 377 -13.86 -0.48 3.28
CA GLY A 377 -14.19 -0.69 4.71
C GLY A 377 -13.33 -1.80 5.36
N ASP A 378 -13.76 -2.35 6.50
CA ASP A 378 -13.09 -3.45 7.21
C ASP A 378 -13.36 -4.85 6.59
N LYS A 379 -13.35 -4.98 5.25
CA LYS A 379 -13.69 -6.24 4.54
C LYS A 379 -12.51 -6.82 3.73
N PRO A 380 -11.53 -7.48 4.38
CA PRO A 380 -10.31 -7.97 3.73
C PRO A 380 -10.55 -9.10 2.71
N TYR A 381 -11.67 -9.85 2.79
CA TYR A 381 -12.01 -10.85 1.79
C TYR A 381 -12.21 -10.27 0.37
N LEU A 382 -12.41 -8.96 0.25
CA LEU A 382 -12.50 -8.28 -1.05
C LEU A 382 -11.16 -8.31 -1.79
N ALA A 383 -10.02 -8.29 -1.09
CA ALA A 383 -8.72 -8.43 -1.72
C ALA A 383 -8.54 -9.82 -2.36
N LEU A 384 -9.02 -10.88 -1.69
CA LEU A 384 -9.01 -12.24 -2.27
C LEU A 384 -9.89 -12.31 -3.52
N ARG A 385 -11.06 -11.66 -3.50
CA ARG A 385 -11.94 -11.58 -4.67
C ARG A 385 -11.24 -10.93 -5.87
N GLU A 386 -10.55 -9.81 -5.66
CA GLU A 386 -9.79 -9.14 -6.73
C GLU A 386 -8.69 -10.04 -7.30
N LEU A 387 -8.01 -10.82 -6.46
CA LEU A 387 -7.00 -11.78 -6.91
C LEU A 387 -7.61 -12.89 -7.76
N ILE A 388 -8.77 -13.44 -7.37
CA ILE A 388 -9.49 -14.44 -8.16
C ILE A 388 -9.95 -13.85 -9.49
N GLN A 389 -10.45 -12.60 -9.49
CA GLN A 389 -10.85 -11.90 -10.70
C GLN A 389 -9.66 -11.69 -11.66
N ASN A 390 -8.52 -11.20 -11.16
CA ASN A 390 -7.31 -11.03 -11.95
C ASN A 390 -6.79 -12.36 -12.52
N SER A 391 -6.87 -13.44 -11.73
CA SER A 391 -6.52 -14.79 -12.15
C SER A 391 -7.43 -15.27 -13.30
N SER A 392 -8.74 -15.01 -13.19
CA SER A 392 -9.73 -15.33 -14.23
C SER A 392 -9.46 -14.56 -15.53
N ASP A 393 -9.21 -13.25 -15.44
CA ASP A 393 -8.86 -12.40 -16.59
C ASP A 393 -7.59 -12.93 -17.30
N ALA A 394 -6.55 -13.31 -16.54
CA ALA A 394 -5.31 -13.85 -17.09
C ALA A 394 -5.52 -15.19 -17.82
N ILE A 395 -6.39 -16.05 -17.30
CA ILE A 395 -6.77 -17.32 -17.91
C ILE A 395 -7.61 -17.10 -19.17
N HIS A 396 -8.62 -16.23 -19.13
CA HIS A 396 -9.43 -15.89 -20.29
C HIS A 396 -8.59 -15.28 -21.41
N ALA A 397 -7.58 -14.46 -21.08
CA ALA A 397 -6.61 -13.96 -22.05
C ALA A 397 -5.84 -15.10 -22.73
N ARG A 398 -5.35 -16.08 -21.95
CA ARG A 398 -4.69 -17.29 -22.49
C ARG A 398 -5.65 -18.12 -23.35
N ARG A 399 -6.90 -18.33 -22.93
CA ARG A 399 -7.94 -19.05 -23.70
C ARG A 399 -8.19 -18.39 -25.05
N LYS A 400 -8.35 -17.06 -25.08
CA LYS A 400 -8.57 -16.29 -26.31
C LYS A 400 -7.34 -16.35 -27.23
N LEU A 401 -6.13 -16.23 -26.68
CA LEU A 401 -4.92 -16.27 -27.49
C LEU A 401 -4.71 -17.64 -28.13
N THR A 402 -4.95 -18.71 -27.38
CA THR A 402 -4.72 -20.10 -27.81
C THR A 402 -5.90 -20.76 -28.54
N ASN A 403 -7.10 -20.17 -28.46
CA ASN A 403 -8.37 -20.75 -28.93
C ASN A 403 -8.78 -22.07 -28.24
N PHE A 404 -8.32 -22.32 -27.01
CA PHE A 404 -8.71 -23.49 -26.22
C PHE A 404 -9.50 -23.08 -24.97
N PRO A 405 -10.83 -23.23 -24.96
CA PRO A 405 -11.70 -22.74 -23.87
C PRO A 405 -11.59 -23.56 -22.57
N SER A 406 -11.06 -24.79 -22.61
CA SER A 406 -10.93 -25.66 -21.44
C SER A 406 -9.65 -25.44 -20.62
N ILE A 407 -8.72 -24.60 -21.10
CA ILE A 407 -7.47 -24.31 -20.40
C ILE A 407 -7.75 -23.36 -19.22
N GLY A 408 -7.26 -23.68 -18.04
CA GLY A 408 -7.27 -22.75 -16.91
C GLY A 408 -7.67 -23.39 -15.59
N GLN A 409 -6.89 -23.14 -14.55
CA GLN A 409 -7.21 -23.44 -13.16
C GLN A 409 -6.62 -22.36 -12.25
N ILE A 410 -7.29 -22.13 -11.13
CA ILE A 410 -6.82 -21.26 -10.05
C ILE A 410 -6.56 -22.13 -8.83
N GLU A 411 -5.39 -22.02 -8.21
CA GLU A 411 -5.08 -22.67 -6.94
C GLU A 411 -4.90 -21.62 -5.85
N ILE A 412 -5.66 -21.75 -4.77
CA ILE A 412 -5.61 -20.86 -3.60
C ILE A 412 -5.14 -21.69 -2.41
N SER A 413 -3.91 -21.46 -1.95
CA SER A 413 -3.32 -22.27 -0.88
C SER A 413 -2.85 -21.45 0.31
N LEU A 414 -2.91 -22.07 1.49
CA LEU A 414 -2.27 -21.58 2.70
C LEU A 414 -1.05 -22.43 2.99
N THR A 415 0.12 -21.80 3.06
CA THR A 415 1.39 -22.44 3.42
C THR A 415 1.94 -21.81 4.69
N SER A 416 2.71 -22.57 5.46
CA SER A 416 3.45 -22.02 6.60
C SER A 416 4.94 -22.10 6.34
N GLU A 417 5.62 -20.97 6.50
CA GLU A 417 7.07 -20.82 6.35
C GLU A 417 7.58 -20.08 7.58
N ASN A 418 8.55 -20.65 8.31
CA ASN A 418 9.15 -20.03 9.51
C ASN A 418 8.14 -19.53 10.56
N SER A 419 7.06 -20.28 10.79
CA SER A 419 5.94 -19.89 11.68
C SER A 419 5.11 -18.69 11.20
N GLU A 420 5.34 -18.21 9.98
CA GLU A 420 4.49 -17.24 9.29
C GLU A 420 3.55 -17.97 8.33
N THR A 421 2.36 -17.40 8.11
CA THR A 421 1.36 -17.99 7.20
C THR A 421 1.27 -17.16 5.92
N TRP A 422 1.38 -17.85 4.79
CA TRP A 422 1.33 -17.27 3.46
C TRP A 422 0.06 -17.72 2.73
N LEU A 423 -0.66 -16.76 2.15
CA LEU A 423 -1.74 -17.01 1.20
C LEU A 423 -1.18 -16.93 -0.21
N ASN A 424 -1.28 -18.02 -0.96
CA ASN A 424 -0.87 -18.08 -2.36
C ASN A 424 -2.11 -18.15 -3.24
N VAL A 425 -2.22 -17.25 -4.21
CA VAL A 425 -3.19 -17.32 -5.31
C VAL A 425 -2.41 -17.52 -6.59
N GLN A 426 -2.55 -18.70 -7.20
CA GLN A 426 -1.85 -19.07 -8.42
C GLN A 426 -2.85 -19.31 -9.54
N ASP A 427 -2.66 -18.63 -10.67
CA ASP A 427 -3.31 -18.92 -11.93
C ASP A 427 -2.34 -19.61 -12.89
N ASN A 428 -2.87 -20.34 -13.87
CA ASN A 428 -2.11 -20.75 -15.04
C ASN A 428 -2.53 -19.99 -16.32
N GLY A 429 -2.70 -18.67 -16.18
CA GLY A 429 -3.07 -17.77 -17.25
C GLY A 429 -1.89 -17.33 -18.12
N ILE A 430 -2.02 -16.12 -18.70
CA ILE A 430 -1.07 -15.61 -19.69
C ILE A 430 0.31 -15.21 -19.11
N GLY A 431 0.40 -14.98 -17.79
CA GLY A 431 1.60 -14.50 -17.10
C GLY A 431 2.06 -13.10 -17.56
N MET A 432 3.16 -12.59 -17.00
CA MET A 432 3.67 -11.24 -17.26
C MET A 432 5.15 -11.26 -17.67
N SER A 433 5.58 -10.27 -18.46
CA SER A 433 7.01 -10.02 -18.70
C SER A 433 7.59 -9.12 -17.60
N ASN A 434 8.92 -9.00 -17.55
CA ASN A 434 9.58 -8.06 -16.63
C ASN A 434 9.04 -6.64 -16.76
N TYR A 435 8.90 -6.13 -17.99
CA TYR A 435 8.33 -4.81 -18.24
C TYR A 435 6.92 -4.65 -17.65
N VAL A 436 6.06 -5.65 -17.81
CA VAL A 436 4.68 -5.58 -17.29
C VAL A 436 4.67 -5.60 -15.78
N LEU A 437 5.52 -6.45 -15.19
CA LEU A 437 5.66 -6.59 -13.76
C LEU A 437 6.19 -5.31 -13.10
N THR A 438 7.14 -4.62 -13.73
CA THR A 438 7.79 -3.44 -13.13
C THR A 438 7.13 -2.11 -13.52
N GLU A 439 6.69 -1.96 -14.78
CA GLU A 439 6.20 -0.67 -15.29
C GLU A 439 4.67 -0.55 -15.26
N VAL A 440 3.94 -1.65 -15.36
CA VAL A 440 2.47 -1.62 -15.49
C VAL A 440 1.77 -2.05 -14.20
N LEU A 441 2.21 -3.14 -13.56
CA LEU A 441 1.61 -3.62 -12.31
C LEU A 441 1.79 -2.63 -11.14
N LEU A 442 2.92 -1.91 -11.11
CA LEU A 442 3.29 -1.02 -10.01
C LEU A 442 2.85 0.44 -10.21
N ASP A 443 2.35 0.82 -11.39
CA ASP A 443 1.86 2.18 -11.68
C ASP A 443 0.43 2.37 -11.13
N PHE A 444 0.27 3.36 -10.23
CA PHE A 444 -1.04 3.69 -9.66
C PHE A 444 -1.89 4.46 -10.68
N GLY A 445 -2.81 3.74 -11.33
CA GLY A 445 -3.84 4.32 -12.19
C GLY A 445 -3.81 3.85 -13.64
N ARG A 446 -2.87 2.98 -14.02
CA ARG A 446 -2.93 2.23 -15.28
C ARG A 446 -3.62 0.91 -15.04
N SER A 447 -4.74 0.68 -15.73
CA SER A 447 -5.24 -0.69 -15.86
C SER A 447 -4.28 -1.44 -16.77
N LEU A 448 -3.81 -2.60 -16.32
CA LEU A 448 -3.03 -3.54 -17.13
C LEU A 448 -3.69 -3.63 -18.51
N TRP A 449 -4.91 -4.11 -18.63
CA TRP A 449 -5.54 -4.39 -19.92
C TRP A 449 -5.84 -3.18 -20.83
N ALA A 450 -5.68 -1.95 -20.34
CA ALA A 450 -5.89 -0.72 -21.12
C ALA A 450 -4.60 -0.14 -21.73
N ASP A 451 -3.40 -0.63 -21.35
CA ASP A 451 -2.13 -0.05 -21.81
C ASP A 451 -1.74 -0.51 -23.23
N ASP A 452 -1.39 0.46 -24.09
CA ASP A 452 -0.93 0.24 -25.47
C ASP A 452 0.30 -0.66 -25.57
N ALA A 453 1.19 -0.63 -24.58
CA ALA A 453 2.37 -1.46 -24.52
C ALA A 453 2.02 -2.96 -24.47
N LEU A 454 0.87 -3.34 -23.90
CA LEU A 454 0.46 -4.75 -23.80
C LEU A 454 -0.10 -5.29 -25.11
N ARG A 455 -0.66 -4.43 -25.98
CA ARG A 455 -1.03 -4.84 -27.36
C ARG A 455 0.18 -5.35 -28.13
N ARG A 456 1.38 -4.82 -27.86
CA ARG A 456 2.64 -5.27 -28.45
C ARG A 456 3.13 -6.58 -27.83
N GLN A 457 2.89 -6.79 -26.54
CA GLN A 457 3.33 -8.02 -25.85
C GLN A 457 2.47 -9.24 -26.13
N TRP A 458 1.16 -9.05 -26.32
CA TRP A 458 0.22 -10.12 -26.70
C TRP A 458 -0.52 -9.74 -27.99
N SER A 459 0.25 -9.64 -29.08
CA SER A 459 -0.29 -9.33 -30.41
C SER A 459 -1.43 -10.30 -30.79
N GLY A 460 -2.55 -9.74 -31.24
CA GLY A 460 -3.73 -10.52 -31.65
C GLY A 460 -4.78 -10.76 -30.57
N LEU A 461 -4.48 -10.48 -29.29
CA LEU A 461 -5.42 -10.67 -28.19
C LEU A 461 -6.65 -9.75 -28.32
N ALA A 462 -6.43 -8.45 -28.55
CA ALA A 462 -7.49 -7.47 -28.73
C ALA A 462 -8.35 -7.75 -29.98
N SER A 463 -7.73 -8.14 -31.10
CA SER A 463 -8.46 -8.49 -32.33
C SER A 463 -9.33 -9.75 -32.18
N LYS A 464 -9.06 -10.59 -31.18
CA LYS A 464 -9.87 -11.76 -30.83
C LYS A 464 -11.00 -11.44 -29.83
N GLY A 465 -11.23 -10.15 -29.55
CA GLY A 465 -12.33 -9.68 -28.70
C GLY A 465 -12.15 -10.06 -27.24
N PHE A 466 -10.93 -10.01 -26.71
CA PHE A 466 -10.71 -10.10 -25.27
C PHE A 466 -11.01 -8.77 -24.61
N GLU A 467 -11.86 -8.80 -23.59
CA GLU A 467 -12.18 -7.67 -22.71
C GLU A 467 -11.97 -8.13 -21.28
N ALA A 468 -11.18 -7.37 -20.51
CA ALA A 468 -10.91 -7.71 -19.11
C ALA A 468 -11.98 -7.15 -18.18
N MET A 469 -12.24 -7.86 -17.08
CA MET A 469 -13.14 -7.39 -16.04
C MET A 469 -12.49 -6.31 -15.16
N GLY A 470 -11.19 -6.43 -14.87
CA GLY A 470 -10.44 -5.46 -14.09
C GLY A 470 -10.23 -4.14 -14.85
N GLN A 471 -11.01 -3.11 -14.51
CA GLN A 471 -10.97 -1.81 -15.22
C GLN A 471 -10.10 -0.74 -14.54
N PHE A 472 -9.80 -0.89 -13.25
CA PHE A 472 -9.44 0.28 -12.42
C PHE A 472 -7.95 0.43 -12.09
N GLY A 473 -7.11 -0.57 -12.35
CA GLY A 473 -5.65 -0.49 -12.13
C GLY A 473 -5.21 -0.31 -10.66
N ILE A 474 -6.13 -0.38 -9.70
CA ILE A 474 -5.89 -0.19 -8.26
C ILE A 474 -6.10 -1.47 -7.44
N GLY A 475 -6.64 -2.52 -8.08
CA GLY A 475 -7.02 -3.78 -7.42
C GLY A 475 -5.83 -4.56 -6.85
N PHE A 476 -4.66 -4.50 -7.49
CA PHE A 476 -3.47 -5.20 -7.00
C PHE A 476 -3.07 -4.74 -5.60
N PHE A 477 -3.05 -3.43 -5.32
CA PHE A 477 -2.61 -2.92 -4.01
C PHE A 477 -3.57 -3.28 -2.85
N SER A 478 -4.78 -3.78 -3.14
CA SER A 478 -5.67 -4.32 -2.10
C SER A 478 -5.05 -5.49 -1.33
N VAL A 479 -4.03 -6.18 -1.89
CA VAL A 479 -3.27 -7.24 -1.21
C VAL A 479 -2.65 -6.78 0.12
N PHE A 480 -2.34 -5.48 0.26
CA PHE A 480 -1.78 -4.93 1.50
C PHE A 480 -2.79 -4.82 2.65
N MET A 481 -4.09 -5.02 2.36
CA MET A 481 -5.11 -5.25 3.39
C MET A 481 -4.89 -6.59 4.10
N LEU A 482 -4.35 -7.60 3.40
CA LEU A 482 -4.13 -8.95 3.92
C LEU A 482 -2.75 -9.10 4.60
N GLY A 483 -1.72 -8.48 4.04
CA GLY A 483 -0.33 -8.69 4.45
C GLY A 483 0.58 -7.50 4.22
N ASP A 484 1.74 -7.49 4.89
CA ASP A 484 2.75 -6.43 4.73
C ASP A 484 3.87 -6.82 3.76
N GLU A 485 3.93 -8.09 3.36
CA GLU A 485 4.92 -8.63 2.43
C GLU A 485 4.20 -9.41 1.33
N VAL A 486 4.56 -9.13 0.08
CA VAL A 486 3.94 -9.71 -1.11
C VAL A 486 5.04 -10.13 -2.08
N LYS A 487 4.92 -11.35 -2.60
CA LYS A 487 5.75 -11.86 -3.69
C LYS A 487 4.87 -12.10 -4.91
N VAL A 488 5.32 -11.67 -6.08
CA VAL A 488 4.65 -11.93 -7.36
C VAL A 488 5.61 -12.70 -8.23
N THR A 489 5.40 -14.02 -8.34
CA THR A 489 6.13 -14.87 -9.27
C THR A 489 5.34 -14.99 -10.55
N THR A 490 5.96 -14.79 -11.71
CA THR A 490 5.24 -14.85 -12.98
C THR A 490 6.05 -15.53 -14.08
N TRP A 491 5.35 -16.28 -14.92
CA TRP A 491 5.91 -16.94 -16.10
C TRP A 491 5.01 -16.65 -17.31
N ARG A 492 5.49 -15.78 -18.20
CA ARG A 492 4.75 -15.41 -19.41
C ARG A 492 4.59 -16.59 -20.35
N TYR A 493 3.37 -16.79 -20.83
CA TYR A 493 3.06 -17.76 -21.88
C TYR A 493 3.94 -17.55 -23.12
N GLY A 494 4.58 -18.64 -23.57
CA GLY A 494 5.46 -18.65 -24.73
C GLY A 494 6.88 -18.13 -24.48
N ALA A 495 7.27 -17.91 -23.22
CA ALA A 495 8.64 -17.58 -22.83
C ALA A 495 9.39 -18.81 -22.28
N ASP A 496 10.73 -18.78 -22.31
CA ASP A 496 11.57 -19.86 -21.81
C ASP A 496 11.46 -20.02 -20.28
N LEU A 497 11.74 -21.22 -19.76
CA LEU A 497 11.66 -21.52 -18.32
C LEU A 497 12.58 -20.59 -17.48
N SER A 498 13.71 -20.17 -18.04
CA SER A 498 14.65 -19.26 -17.37
C SER A 498 14.16 -17.82 -17.28
N SER A 499 13.02 -17.48 -17.91
CA SER A 499 12.45 -16.13 -17.87
C SER A 499 11.51 -15.90 -16.68
N GLN A 500 11.36 -16.88 -15.79
CA GLN A 500 10.57 -16.71 -14.56
C GLN A 500 11.26 -15.71 -13.64
N ILE A 501 10.48 -14.75 -13.18
CA ILE A 501 10.95 -13.69 -12.29
C ILE A 501 10.00 -13.57 -11.09
N THR A 502 10.59 -13.19 -9.96
CA THR A 502 9.86 -12.90 -8.73
C THR A 502 10.07 -11.44 -8.35
N LEU A 503 8.96 -10.73 -8.15
CA LEU A 503 8.93 -9.39 -7.57
C LEU A 503 8.64 -9.47 -6.08
N HIS A 504 9.51 -8.89 -5.26
CA HIS A 504 9.33 -8.78 -3.81
C HIS A 504 8.93 -7.35 -3.43
N LEU A 505 7.75 -7.22 -2.82
CA LEU A 505 7.25 -5.99 -2.20
C LEU A 505 7.24 -6.17 -0.69
N ARG A 506 8.02 -5.33 0.01
CA ARG A 506 8.26 -5.45 1.45
C ARG A 506 7.75 -4.21 2.17
N ASP A 507 7.28 -4.42 3.40
CA ASP A 507 6.83 -3.35 4.30
C ASP A 507 5.76 -2.45 3.66
N ARG A 508 4.67 -3.05 3.16
CA ARG A 508 3.59 -2.33 2.44
C ARG A 508 4.06 -1.52 1.24
N ALA A 509 5.12 -2.00 0.60
CA ALA A 509 5.81 -1.31 -0.49
C ALA A 509 6.45 0.04 -0.09
N ILE A 510 6.71 0.26 1.20
CA ILE A 510 7.56 1.38 1.67
C ILE A 510 9.01 1.15 1.24
N LYS A 511 9.48 -0.10 1.33
CA LYS A 511 10.78 -0.48 0.80
C LYS A 511 10.72 -0.58 -0.72
N ARG A 512 11.82 -0.20 -1.37
CA ARG A 512 11.92 -0.25 -2.84
C ARG A 512 11.68 -1.69 -3.34
N PRO A 513 10.93 -1.86 -4.45
CA PRO A 513 10.69 -3.17 -5.04
C PRO A 513 11.98 -3.86 -5.46
N ILE A 514 12.03 -5.19 -5.34
CA ILE A 514 13.16 -6.00 -5.80
C ILE A 514 12.67 -7.02 -6.82
N VAL A 515 13.33 -7.10 -7.96
CA VAL A 515 13.15 -8.19 -8.91
C VAL A 515 14.36 -9.11 -8.92
N CYS A 516 14.11 -10.40 -8.84
CA CYS A 516 15.13 -11.44 -8.88
C CYS A 516 14.68 -12.63 -9.76
N PRO A 517 15.62 -13.45 -10.24
CA PRO A 517 15.29 -14.75 -10.81
C PRO A 517 14.51 -15.60 -9.81
N THR A 518 13.50 -16.33 -10.29
CA THR A 518 12.67 -17.17 -9.43
C THR A 518 13.45 -18.34 -8.83
N THR A 519 13.35 -18.50 -7.52
CA THR A 519 13.97 -19.60 -6.77
C THR A 519 13.29 -20.94 -7.05
N GLU A 520 13.95 -22.07 -6.77
CA GLU A 520 13.36 -23.41 -6.95
C GLU A 520 12.04 -23.60 -6.17
N SER A 521 11.95 -23.06 -4.95
CA SER A 521 10.74 -23.14 -4.11
C SER A 521 9.58 -22.29 -4.65
N GLU A 522 9.89 -21.20 -5.35
CA GLU A 522 8.89 -20.27 -5.90
C GLU A 522 8.50 -20.60 -7.34
N ARG A 523 9.24 -21.49 -8.02
CA ARG A 523 9.07 -21.81 -9.44
C ARG A 523 7.66 -22.31 -9.75
N LEU A 524 7.11 -21.79 -10.85
CA LEU A 524 5.82 -22.22 -11.38
C LEU A 524 6.00 -23.46 -12.27
N SER A 525 5.06 -24.40 -12.15
CA SER A 525 5.03 -25.64 -12.94
C SER A 525 4.40 -25.47 -14.33
N ASP A 526 3.56 -24.44 -14.52
CA ASP A 526 2.97 -24.02 -15.80
C ASP A 526 3.03 -22.49 -15.89
N PHE A 527 2.83 -21.95 -17.09
CA PHE A 527 2.72 -20.51 -17.33
C PHE A 527 1.60 -19.90 -16.49
N GLY A 528 1.78 -18.66 -16.04
CA GLY A 528 0.81 -17.96 -15.20
C GLY A 528 1.46 -17.05 -14.18
N THR A 529 0.74 -16.75 -13.11
CA THR A 529 1.24 -15.92 -12.00
C THR A 529 0.86 -16.55 -10.67
N ARG A 530 1.77 -16.46 -9.68
CA ARG A 530 1.50 -16.74 -8.27
C ARG A 530 1.73 -15.48 -7.46
N ILE A 531 0.69 -15.04 -6.75
CA ILE A 531 0.76 -13.96 -5.78
C ILE A 531 0.77 -14.59 -4.39
N SER A 532 1.86 -14.43 -3.66
CA SER A 532 2.06 -14.93 -2.31
C SER A 532 2.08 -13.78 -1.31
N ILE A 533 1.21 -13.82 -0.30
CA ILE A 533 1.00 -12.73 0.66
C ILE A 533 1.24 -13.24 2.07
N ARG A 534 2.13 -12.61 2.82
CA ARG A 534 2.34 -12.92 4.23
C ARG A 534 1.22 -12.30 5.07
N LEU A 535 0.34 -13.13 5.61
CA LEU A 535 -0.82 -12.68 6.38
C LEU A 535 -0.41 -12.08 7.74
N LYS A 536 -1.05 -10.96 8.13
CA LYS A 536 -0.88 -10.36 9.47
C LYS A 536 -1.40 -11.28 10.58
N SER A 537 -0.83 -11.17 11.77
CA SER A 537 -1.37 -11.80 12.99
C SER A 537 -2.81 -11.32 13.25
N GLY A 538 -3.79 -12.19 13.03
CA GLY A 538 -5.25 -11.88 13.08
C GLY A 538 -5.96 -11.87 11.72
N GLN A 539 -5.25 -11.71 10.60
CA GLN A 539 -5.84 -11.89 9.26
C GLN A 539 -6.07 -13.37 8.91
N GLN A 540 -5.34 -14.26 9.59
CA GLN A 540 -5.64 -15.70 9.56
C GLN A 540 -7.07 -16.02 10.00
N SER A 541 -7.63 -15.25 10.95
CA SER A 541 -9.03 -15.44 11.36
C SER A 541 -10.03 -14.76 10.44
N LEU A 542 -9.61 -13.89 9.51
CA LEU A 542 -10.49 -13.25 8.53
C LEU A 542 -10.77 -14.16 7.33
N LEU A 543 -9.88 -15.12 7.07
CA LEU A 543 -10.18 -16.33 6.27
C LEU A 543 -11.00 -17.38 7.06
N ARG A 544 -11.28 -17.13 8.34
CA ARG A 544 -11.97 -18.06 9.28
C ARG A 544 -13.13 -17.39 10.04
N SER A 545 -13.61 -16.23 9.57
CA SER A 545 -14.53 -15.39 10.36
C SER A 545 -15.97 -15.83 10.13
N TYR A 546 -16.32 -16.90 10.84
CA TYR A 546 -17.69 -17.27 11.12
C TYR A 546 -17.87 -17.53 12.61
N SER A 547 -18.98 -17.01 13.10
CA SER A 547 -19.44 -17.24 14.45
C SER A 547 -20.88 -17.71 14.34
N ASP A 548 -21.08 -19.02 14.48
CA ASP A 548 -22.38 -19.53 14.90
C ASP A 548 -22.56 -19.20 16.39
N TYR A 549 -23.77 -18.78 16.75
CA TYR A 549 -24.18 -18.70 18.15
C TYR A 549 -25.00 -19.95 18.47
N LYS A 550 -24.50 -20.81 19.36
CA LYS A 550 -25.34 -21.89 19.93
C LYS A 550 -25.91 -21.44 21.27
N TYR A 551 -27.17 -21.79 21.49
CA TYR A 551 -27.81 -21.62 22.78
C TYR A 551 -27.43 -22.82 23.66
N ILE A 552 -26.64 -22.58 24.69
CA ILE A 552 -26.19 -23.61 25.65
C ILE A 552 -26.48 -23.05 27.04
N ASP A 553 -27.20 -23.80 27.87
CA ASP A 553 -27.53 -23.45 29.27
C ASP A 553 -28.10 -22.03 29.46
N GLY A 554 -29.08 -21.65 28.65
CA GLY A 554 -29.75 -20.35 28.79
C GLY A 554 -28.91 -19.13 28.38
N LYS A 555 -27.74 -19.34 27.75
CA LYS A 555 -26.89 -18.27 27.22
C LYS A 555 -26.46 -18.56 25.78
N PHE A 556 -26.48 -17.52 24.94
CA PHE A 556 -25.86 -17.57 23.63
C PHE A 556 -24.34 -17.63 23.80
N SER A 557 -23.76 -18.75 23.42
CA SER A 557 -22.31 -18.96 23.40
C SER A 557 -21.87 -19.00 21.94
N SER A 558 -20.88 -18.18 21.57
CA SER A 558 -20.25 -18.27 20.24
C SER A 558 -19.55 -19.63 20.14
N VAL A 559 -20.00 -20.48 19.22
CA VAL A 559 -19.30 -21.72 18.89
C VAL A 559 -18.42 -21.43 17.71
N LYS A 560 -17.11 -21.47 17.92
CA LYS A 560 -16.12 -21.42 16.85
C LYS A 560 -16.23 -22.69 16.03
N THR A 561 -16.97 -22.65 14.93
CA THR A 561 -16.85 -23.64 13.85
C THR A 561 -15.57 -23.31 13.08
N GLU A 562 -14.71 -24.31 12.85
CA GLU A 562 -13.52 -24.17 12.00
C GLU A 562 -13.98 -24.00 10.56
N GLU A 563 -14.11 -22.75 10.10
CA GLU A 563 -14.40 -22.50 8.70
C GLU A 563 -13.15 -22.62 7.83
N ARG A 564 -13.36 -23.22 6.66
CA ARG A 564 -12.33 -23.58 5.70
C ARG A 564 -12.31 -22.61 4.53
N LEU A 565 -11.13 -22.44 3.94
CA LEU A 565 -10.88 -21.55 2.80
C LEU A 565 -11.83 -21.81 1.63
N GLU A 566 -12.22 -23.07 1.44
CA GLU A 566 -13.15 -23.52 0.39
C GLU A 566 -14.51 -22.83 0.44
N VAL A 567 -15.01 -22.54 1.64
CA VAL A 567 -16.34 -21.91 1.80
C VAL A 567 -16.32 -20.48 1.30
N LEU A 568 -15.28 -19.72 1.69
CA LEU A 568 -15.10 -18.34 1.27
C LEU A 568 -14.88 -18.24 -0.24
N VAL A 569 -14.02 -19.11 -0.80
CA VAL A 569 -13.74 -19.13 -2.24
C VAL A 569 -15.00 -19.47 -3.05
N GLY A 570 -15.79 -20.43 -2.58
CA GLY A 570 -17.08 -20.78 -3.19
C GLY A 570 -18.07 -19.61 -3.20
N TYR A 571 -18.13 -18.83 -2.12
CA TYR A 571 -18.95 -17.61 -2.05
C TYR A 571 -18.45 -16.50 -3.00
N LEU A 572 -17.13 -16.33 -3.13
CA LEU A 572 -16.53 -15.27 -3.96
C LEU A 572 -16.61 -15.56 -5.47
N ALA A 573 -16.56 -16.83 -5.86
CA ALA A 573 -16.59 -17.27 -7.26
C ALA A 573 -17.68 -18.33 -7.52
N PRO A 574 -18.95 -18.03 -7.19
CA PRO A 574 -19.99 -19.05 -7.07
C PRO A 574 -20.43 -19.65 -8.41
N ALA A 575 -20.16 -18.94 -9.52
CA ALA A 575 -20.54 -19.33 -10.87
C ALA A 575 -19.33 -19.41 -11.83
N SER A 576 -18.11 -19.61 -11.29
CA SER A 576 -16.86 -19.68 -12.05
C SER A 576 -16.94 -20.64 -13.24
N ASP A 577 -16.39 -20.23 -14.38
CA ASP A 577 -16.17 -21.07 -15.56
C ASP A 577 -14.73 -21.66 -15.61
N ILE A 578 -14.00 -21.53 -14.51
CA ILE A 578 -12.64 -22.02 -14.28
C ILE A 578 -12.66 -22.91 -13.04
N ASP A 579 -11.90 -24.01 -13.06
CA ASP A 579 -11.70 -24.86 -11.90
C ASP A 579 -10.88 -24.12 -10.83
N ILE A 580 -11.42 -24.03 -9.61
CA ILE A 580 -10.75 -23.39 -8.47
C ILE A 580 -10.47 -24.45 -7.40
N PHE A 581 -9.18 -24.61 -7.12
CA PHE A 581 -8.63 -25.50 -6.12
C PHE A 581 -8.24 -24.71 -4.88
N THR A 582 -8.38 -25.36 -3.73
CA THR A 582 -8.07 -24.80 -2.42
C THR A 582 -7.24 -25.79 -1.63
N LYS A 583 -6.22 -25.30 -0.94
CA LYS A 583 -5.33 -26.14 -0.12
C LYS A 583 -5.03 -25.49 1.21
N SER A 584 -5.47 -26.11 2.30
CA SER A 584 -5.18 -25.65 3.66
C SER A 584 -3.80 -26.16 4.14
N VAL A 585 -3.28 -25.58 5.23
CA VAL A 585 -1.96 -25.95 5.77
C VAL A 585 -1.97 -27.42 6.22
N GLY A 586 -1.15 -28.25 5.59
CA GLY A 586 -1.04 -29.68 5.92
C GLY A 586 -2.14 -30.56 5.34
N GLU A 587 -3.02 -30.02 4.48
CA GLU A 587 -4.08 -30.76 3.80
C GLU A 587 -3.78 -30.90 2.29
N ASP A 588 -4.44 -31.87 1.65
CA ASP A 588 -4.40 -32.05 0.21
C ASP A 588 -5.24 -30.98 -0.51
N SER A 589 -4.94 -30.76 -1.79
CA SER A 589 -5.68 -29.83 -2.63
C SER A 589 -7.09 -30.39 -2.93
N VAL A 590 -8.11 -29.57 -2.70
CA VAL A 590 -9.53 -29.92 -2.90
C VAL A 590 -10.11 -29.01 -3.97
N ILE A 591 -10.94 -29.55 -4.86
CA ILE A 591 -11.71 -28.74 -5.81
C ILE A 591 -12.85 -28.04 -5.06
N CYS A 592 -12.77 -26.72 -4.98
CA CYS A 592 -13.77 -25.88 -4.30
C CYS A 592 -14.91 -25.51 -5.25
N VAL A 593 -14.56 -25.07 -6.47
CA VAL A 593 -15.51 -24.76 -7.53
C VAL A 593 -15.05 -25.48 -8.79
N LYS A 594 -15.92 -26.32 -9.36
CA LYS A 594 -15.69 -26.94 -10.66
C LYS A 594 -16.28 -26.05 -11.74
N ALA A 595 -15.57 -25.88 -12.86
CA ALA A 595 -15.97 -25.02 -13.96
C ALA A 595 -17.41 -25.29 -14.39
N ASN A 596 -18.26 -24.25 -14.32
CA ASN A 596 -19.68 -24.28 -14.66
C ASN A 596 -20.56 -25.27 -13.86
N ASP A 597 -20.09 -25.80 -12.73
CA ASP A 597 -20.84 -26.78 -11.93
C ASP A 597 -22.17 -26.22 -11.38
N TRP A 598 -22.25 -24.91 -11.15
CA TRP A 598 -23.45 -24.19 -10.71
C TRP A 598 -24.65 -24.39 -11.63
N LYS A 599 -24.41 -24.70 -12.91
CA LYS A 599 -25.47 -24.97 -13.90
C LYS A 599 -26.15 -26.31 -13.65
N THR A 600 -25.43 -27.29 -13.10
CA THR A 600 -25.90 -28.68 -12.95
C THR A 600 -26.03 -29.15 -11.52
N MET A 601 -25.40 -28.47 -10.55
CA MET A 601 -25.41 -28.89 -9.15
C MET A 601 -26.82 -28.84 -8.54
N PRO A 602 -27.14 -29.61 -7.50
CA PRO A 602 -28.42 -29.48 -6.81
C PRO A 602 -28.61 -28.06 -6.27
N PHE A 603 -29.84 -27.55 -6.31
CA PHE A 603 -30.14 -26.18 -5.85
C PHE A 603 -29.82 -25.99 -4.36
N GLU A 604 -30.02 -27.02 -3.54
CA GLU A 604 -29.55 -27.05 -2.14
C GLU A 604 -28.06 -26.73 -2.03
N SER A 605 -27.22 -27.47 -2.77
CA SER A 605 -25.77 -27.29 -2.74
C SER A 605 -25.37 -25.90 -3.26
N LEU A 606 -26.12 -25.36 -4.22
CA LEU A 606 -25.92 -24.01 -4.73
C LEU A 606 -26.17 -22.97 -3.64
N LEU A 607 -27.30 -23.07 -2.93
CA LEU A 607 -27.65 -22.17 -1.83
C LEU A 607 -26.61 -22.21 -0.71
N ARG A 608 -26.12 -23.40 -0.34
CA ARG A 608 -25.04 -23.54 0.65
C ARG A 608 -23.76 -22.82 0.24
N ARG A 609 -23.45 -22.78 -1.06
CA ARG A 609 -22.25 -22.10 -1.59
C ARG A 609 -22.37 -20.59 -1.49
N ILE A 610 -23.53 -20.03 -1.83
CA ILE A 610 -23.73 -18.58 -1.83
C ILE A 610 -24.14 -18.01 -0.47
N LEU A 611 -24.66 -18.85 0.42
CA LEU A 611 -25.12 -18.48 1.75
C LEU A 611 -24.53 -19.41 2.81
N PRO A 612 -23.20 -19.41 2.96
CA PRO A 612 -22.54 -20.27 3.94
C PRO A 612 -22.96 -19.94 5.38
N ARG A 613 -23.53 -18.75 5.60
CA ARG A 613 -23.95 -18.25 6.91
C ARG A 613 -25.41 -18.51 7.28
N ALA A 614 -26.22 -18.97 6.33
CA ALA A 614 -27.62 -19.21 6.60
C ALA A 614 -27.78 -20.54 7.32
N LYS A 615 -28.66 -20.60 8.33
CA LYS A 615 -28.94 -21.87 9.01
C LYS A 615 -29.64 -22.81 8.06
N GLU A 616 -29.36 -24.09 8.24
CA GLU A 616 -29.98 -25.15 7.46
C GLU A 616 -31.51 -25.10 7.47
N GLU A 617 -32.09 -24.82 8.63
CA GLU A 617 -33.53 -24.76 8.84
C GLU A 617 -34.18 -23.64 8.02
N ASP A 618 -33.47 -22.53 7.82
CA ASP A 618 -33.93 -21.37 7.06
C ASP A 618 -33.90 -21.63 5.54
N LEU A 619 -32.94 -22.44 5.07
CA LEU A 619 -32.77 -22.75 3.65
C LEU A 619 -33.67 -23.89 3.15
N LYS A 620 -33.99 -24.86 4.01
CA LYS A 620 -34.75 -26.07 3.64
C LYS A 620 -36.06 -25.80 2.91
N LYS A 621 -36.77 -24.73 3.29
CA LYS A 621 -38.03 -24.33 2.65
C LYS A 621 -37.86 -23.93 1.18
N TYR A 622 -36.67 -23.51 0.76
CA TYR A 622 -36.38 -23.04 -0.60
C TYR A 622 -35.80 -24.11 -1.53
N TYR A 623 -35.31 -25.24 -1.00
CA TYR A 623 -34.72 -26.33 -1.80
C TYR A 623 -35.62 -26.82 -2.96
N PRO A 624 -36.93 -27.04 -2.77
CA PRO A 624 -37.79 -27.48 -3.88
C PRO A 624 -38.23 -26.35 -4.82
N GLN A 625 -38.00 -25.08 -4.44
CA GLN A 625 -38.56 -23.91 -5.13
C GLN A 625 -37.66 -23.34 -6.24
N GLY A 626 -36.40 -23.77 -6.30
CA GLY A 626 -35.42 -23.31 -7.29
C GLY A 626 -35.82 -23.62 -8.72
N SER A 627 -35.58 -22.66 -9.61
CA SER A 627 -35.87 -22.81 -11.04
C SER A 627 -34.84 -22.05 -11.89
N ASP A 628 -34.63 -22.55 -13.10
CA ASP A 628 -33.70 -21.96 -14.05
C ASP A 628 -34.35 -20.80 -14.80
N ILE A 629 -33.60 -19.73 -15.03
CA ILE A 629 -33.99 -18.59 -15.87
C ILE A 629 -33.02 -18.45 -17.03
N TYR A 630 -33.53 -18.25 -18.25
CA TYR A 630 -32.74 -18.20 -19.49
C TYR A 630 -32.87 -16.83 -20.15
N THR A 631 -31.81 -16.33 -20.78
CA THR A 631 -31.87 -15.11 -21.61
C THR A 631 -32.70 -15.34 -22.87
N ASP A 632 -33.00 -14.26 -23.60
CA ASP A 632 -33.69 -14.32 -24.90
C ASP A 632 -32.94 -15.22 -25.92
N ASP A 633 -31.61 -15.33 -25.82
CA ASP A 633 -30.76 -16.17 -26.66
C ASP A 633 -30.62 -17.63 -26.15
N GLY A 634 -31.37 -18.01 -25.10
CA GLY A 634 -31.34 -19.37 -24.54
C GLY A 634 -30.14 -19.68 -23.65
N ILE A 635 -29.37 -18.68 -23.22
CA ILE A 635 -28.26 -18.84 -22.28
C ILE A 635 -28.84 -18.94 -20.86
N LEU A 636 -28.41 -19.93 -20.06
CA LEU A 636 -28.78 -20.03 -18.66
C LEU A 636 -28.28 -18.79 -17.90
N ALA A 637 -29.20 -17.90 -17.57
CA ALA A 637 -28.95 -16.61 -16.94
C ALA A 637 -28.92 -16.69 -15.42
N GLY A 638 -29.52 -17.72 -14.82
CA GLY A 638 -29.54 -17.87 -13.38
C GLY A 638 -30.31 -19.09 -12.93
N ARG A 639 -30.20 -19.37 -11.63
CA ARG A 639 -30.97 -20.40 -10.93
C ARG A 639 -31.45 -19.77 -9.64
N ILE A 640 -32.73 -19.44 -9.60
CA ILE A 640 -33.31 -18.55 -8.58
C ILE A 640 -34.69 -19.04 -8.12
N CYS A 641 -35.14 -18.50 -6.99
CA CYS A 641 -36.52 -18.57 -6.51
C CYS A 641 -36.93 -17.27 -5.82
N ILE A 642 -38.23 -17.04 -5.69
CA ILE A 642 -38.78 -15.91 -4.95
C ILE A 642 -38.66 -16.21 -3.45
N CYS A 643 -38.10 -15.28 -2.69
CA CYS A 643 -37.87 -15.46 -1.26
C CYS A 643 -39.07 -14.92 -0.45
N ALA A 644 -39.30 -15.42 0.77
CA ALA A 644 -40.49 -15.11 1.58
C ALA A 644 -40.19 -14.36 2.89
N GLU A 645 -38.95 -14.39 3.38
CA GLU A 645 -38.59 -13.90 4.72
C GLU A 645 -37.15 -13.36 4.78
N PRO A 646 -36.86 -12.39 5.67
CA PRO A 646 -35.59 -12.30 6.36
C PRO A 646 -35.57 -13.30 7.53
N ALA A 647 -34.60 -14.22 7.56
CA ALA A 647 -34.36 -15.04 8.73
C ALA A 647 -34.01 -14.14 9.94
N TYR A 648 -34.65 -14.40 11.08
CA TYR A 648 -34.40 -13.87 12.43
C TYR A 648 -33.27 -12.81 12.61
N ARG A 649 -33.63 -11.60 13.06
CA ARG A 649 -32.73 -10.45 13.33
C ARG A 649 -31.94 -9.92 12.12
N SER A 650 -32.61 -9.08 11.32
CA SER A 650 -32.04 -7.91 10.62
C SER A 650 -31.06 -8.12 9.45
N ARG A 651 -31.38 -8.99 8.47
CA ARG A 651 -30.98 -8.78 7.06
C ARG A 651 -31.69 -9.75 6.11
N ASP A 652 -32.29 -9.22 5.04
CA ASP A 652 -32.84 -9.99 3.92
C ASP A 652 -31.73 -10.86 3.29
N ILE A 653 -32.03 -12.13 2.98
CA ILE A 653 -31.08 -13.07 2.37
C ILE A 653 -31.08 -12.81 0.86
N PRO A 654 -30.02 -12.22 0.27
CA PRO A 654 -30.09 -11.76 -1.09
C PRO A 654 -29.68 -12.84 -2.10
N CYS A 655 -30.18 -12.69 -3.33
CA CYS A 655 -29.69 -13.36 -4.51
C CYS A 655 -28.29 -12.84 -4.84
N THR A 656 -27.37 -13.75 -5.14
CA THR A 656 -26.00 -13.41 -5.54
C THR A 656 -25.97 -13.02 -7.01
N LEU A 657 -25.45 -11.83 -7.29
CA LEU A 657 -25.18 -11.37 -8.64
C LEU A 657 -23.76 -11.73 -9.05
N SER A 658 -23.62 -12.40 -10.19
CA SER A 658 -22.33 -12.86 -10.67
C SER A 658 -22.02 -12.38 -12.09
N HIS A 659 -20.82 -11.85 -12.30
CA HIS A 659 -20.30 -11.51 -13.63
C HIS A 659 -19.07 -12.37 -13.93
N ASN A 660 -19.07 -13.08 -15.06
CA ASN A 660 -18.08 -14.12 -15.42
C ASN A 660 -17.71 -15.06 -14.26
N GLY A 661 -18.71 -15.41 -13.45
CA GLY A 661 -18.55 -16.35 -12.35
C GLY A 661 -18.04 -15.78 -11.03
N ILE A 662 -17.70 -14.48 -10.96
CA ILE A 662 -17.27 -13.77 -9.75
C ILE A 662 -18.42 -12.98 -9.14
N LEU A 663 -18.48 -12.89 -7.82
CA LEU A 663 -19.46 -12.10 -7.07
C LEU A 663 -19.28 -10.59 -7.29
N VAL A 664 -20.30 -9.92 -7.85
CA VAL A 664 -20.28 -8.47 -8.14
C VAL A 664 -21.28 -7.66 -7.32
N GLY A 665 -22.32 -8.29 -6.77
CA GLY A 665 -23.36 -7.63 -6.01
C GLY A 665 -24.40 -8.60 -5.46
N GLU A 666 -25.45 -8.03 -4.88
CA GLU A 666 -26.53 -8.74 -4.21
C GLU A 666 -27.87 -8.12 -4.63
N CYS A 667 -28.89 -8.95 -4.85
CA CYS A 667 -30.25 -8.54 -5.22
C CYS A 667 -31.23 -9.06 -4.16
N HIS A 668 -31.90 -8.14 -3.47
CA HIS A 668 -32.85 -8.44 -2.40
C HIS A 668 -34.15 -9.04 -2.94
N GLY A 669 -34.91 -9.77 -2.13
CA GLY A 669 -36.21 -10.36 -2.51
C GLY A 669 -36.17 -11.63 -3.38
N LEU A 670 -35.04 -11.92 -4.02
CA LEU A 670 -34.77 -13.17 -4.73
C LEU A 670 -33.74 -14.00 -3.96
N LEU A 671 -33.68 -15.30 -4.23
CA LEU A 671 -32.69 -16.21 -3.68
C LEU A 671 -32.08 -17.07 -4.78
N GLY A 672 -30.76 -17.23 -4.78
CA GLY A 672 -30.02 -18.03 -5.77
C GLY A 672 -28.90 -17.24 -6.45
N ILE A 673 -28.55 -17.62 -7.69
CA ILE A 673 -27.55 -16.93 -8.51
C ILE A 673 -28.20 -16.37 -9.75
N LEU A 674 -27.88 -15.11 -10.05
CA LEU A 674 -28.26 -14.46 -11.29
C LEU A 674 -27.03 -13.82 -11.95
N LEU A 675 -26.86 -14.04 -13.25
CA LEU A 675 -25.79 -13.44 -14.01
C LEU A 675 -26.09 -11.95 -14.22
N ALA A 676 -25.07 -11.12 -14.05
CA ALA A 676 -25.15 -9.68 -14.13
C ALA A 676 -24.12 -9.10 -15.10
N SER A 677 -24.37 -7.87 -15.52
CA SER A 677 -23.40 -7.03 -16.23
C SER A 677 -22.24 -6.60 -15.30
N ASN A 678 -21.12 -6.16 -15.89
CA ASN A 678 -19.99 -5.70 -15.10
C ASN A 678 -20.35 -4.44 -14.30
N ASN A 679 -19.89 -4.36 -13.06
CA ASN A 679 -20.15 -3.23 -12.17
C ASN A 679 -19.21 -2.08 -12.54
N LYS A 680 -19.75 -0.93 -12.96
CA LYS A 680 -18.95 0.25 -13.32
C LYS A 680 -18.55 1.11 -12.13
N ASP A 681 -19.19 0.91 -10.97
CA ASP A 681 -18.95 1.69 -9.75
C ASP A 681 -18.21 0.86 -8.68
N LEU A 682 -17.20 1.48 -8.06
CA LEU A 682 -16.45 0.96 -6.92
C LEU A 682 -17.33 0.79 -5.66
N ALA A 683 -18.38 1.62 -5.49
CA ALA A 683 -19.32 1.53 -4.38
C ALA A 683 -20.45 0.49 -4.60
N ARG A 684 -20.44 -0.17 -5.76
CA ARG A 684 -21.25 -1.36 -6.11
C ARG A 684 -22.77 -1.20 -6.08
N GLY A 685 -23.31 -0.06 -6.49
CA GLY A 685 -24.76 0.16 -6.58
C GLY A 685 -25.45 -0.32 -7.88
N GLU A 686 -24.70 -0.65 -8.95
CA GLU A 686 -25.27 -0.64 -10.32
C GLU A 686 -25.21 -1.97 -11.11
N ALA A 687 -24.79 -3.10 -10.53
CA ALA A 687 -24.72 -4.36 -11.28
C ALA A 687 -26.12 -4.91 -11.63
N ALA A 688 -26.61 -4.64 -12.84
CA ALA A 688 -27.92 -5.10 -13.29
C ALA A 688 -27.86 -6.53 -13.86
N PRO A 689 -28.87 -7.38 -13.58
CA PRO A 689 -29.03 -8.69 -14.20
C PRO A 689 -29.08 -8.64 -15.73
N ILE A 690 -28.58 -9.68 -16.40
CA ILE A 690 -28.58 -9.76 -17.88
C ILE A 690 -29.95 -10.15 -18.48
N VAL A 691 -30.95 -10.40 -17.64
CA VAL A 691 -32.30 -10.82 -18.07
C VAL A 691 -33.20 -9.62 -18.31
N SER A 692 -33.98 -9.67 -19.40
CA SER A 692 -34.95 -8.64 -19.74
C SER A 692 -36.20 -8.71 -18.84
N GLY A 693 -36.90 -7.59 -18.69
CA GLY A 693 -38.16 -7.49 -17.93
C GLY A 693 -39.22 -8.51 -18.38
N LYS A 694 -39.28 -8.76 -19.69
CA LYS A 694 -40.22 -9.74 -20.27
C LYS A 694 -39.92 -11.17 -19.79
N ILE A 695 -38.65 -11.55 -19.76
CA ILE A 695 -38.21 -12.89 -19.34
C ILE A 695 -38.45 -13.08 -17.85
N ILE A 696 -38.07 -12.10 -17.02
CA ILE A 696 -38.23 -12.22 -15.57
C ILE A 696 -39.71 -12.27 -15.17
N LYS A 697 -40.58 -11.52 -15.85
CA LYS A 697 -42.04 -11.57 -15.66
C LYS A 697 -42.59 -12.97 -15.98
N LYS A 698 -42.22 -13.52 -17.14
CA LYS A 698 -42.64 -14.87 -17.56
C LYS A 698 -42.17 -15.93 -16.56
N TRP A 699 -40.89 -15.89 -16.19
CA TRP A 699 -40.29 -16.79 -15.22
C TRP A 699 -40.98 -16.69 -13.85
N ALA A 700 -41.24 -15.48 -13.35
CA ALA A 700 -41.90 -15.28 -12.06
C ALA A 700 -43.32 -15.86 -12.05
N SER A 701 -44.08 -15.73 -13.15
CA SER A 701 -45.41 -16.34 -13.28
C SER A 701 -45.36 -17.88 -13.25
N GLU A 702 -44.41 -18.48 -13.98
CA GLU A 702 -44.21 -19.93 -14.00
C GLU A 702 -43.75 -20.45 -12.62
N GLN A 703 -42.82 -19.74 -11.98
CA GLN A 703 -42.29 -20.08 -10.66
C GLN A 703 -43.37 -20.00 -9.59
N TYR A 704 -44.17 -18.93 -9.58
CA TYR A 704 -45.26 -18.75 -8.63
C TYR A 704 -46.33 -19.83 -8.79
N THR A 705 -46.69 -20.17 -10.03
CA THR A 705 -47.66 -21.23 -10.32
C THR A 705 -47.16 -22.60 -9.83
N LYS A 706 -45.90 -22.93 -10.12
CA LYS A 706 -45.28 -24.20 -9.72
C LYS A 706 -45.16 -24.34 -8.19
N ASN A 707 -44.87 -23.24 -7.50
CA ASN A 707 -44.60 -23.23 -6.06
C ASN A 707 -45.76 -22.66 -5.23
N ARG A 708 -46.99 -22.66 -5.78
CA ARG A 708 -48.18 -22.07 -5.15
C ARG A 708 -48.45 -22.60 -3.74
N MET A 709 -48.14 -23.86 -3.46
CA MET A 709 -48.28 -24.44 -2.11
C MET A 709 -47.42 -23.77 -1.04
N TYR A 710 -46.37 -23.05 -1.45
CA TYR A 710 -45.48 -22.30 -0.55
C TYR A 710 -45.78 -20.80 -0.53
N ALA A 711 -46.80 -20.34 -1.26
CA ALA A 711 -47.11 -18.92 -1.38
C ALA A 711 -47.48 -18.29 -0.02
N THR A 712 -46.88 -17.13 0.24
CA THR A 712 -47.19 -16.24 1.37
C THR A 712 -47.56 -14.85 0.82
N PRO A 713 -48.14 -13.96 1.63
CA PRO A 713 -48.35 -12.56 1.24
C PRO A 713 -47.07 -11.91 0.69
N ILE A 714 -45.92 -12.12 1.36
CA ILE A 714 -44.61 -11.58 0.94
C ILE A 714 -44.14 -12.15 -0.40
N ILE A 715 -44.26 -13.47 -0.63
CA ILE A 715 -43.91 -14.06 -1.94
C ILE A 715 -44.80 -13.47 -3.03
N SER A 716 -46.08 -13.25 -2.74
CA SER A 716 -47.04 -12.70 -3.69
C SER A 716 -46.77 -11.23 -4.00
N GLU A 717 -46.37 -10.43 -3.01
CA GLU A 717 -45.90 -9.05 -3.21
C GLU A 717 -44.66 -8.98 -4.11
N ARG A 718 -43.66 -9.84 -3.83
CA ARG A 718 -42.43 -9.92 -4.62
C ARG A 718 -42.71 -10.42 -6.04
N ALA A 719 -43.56 -11.43 -6.20
CA ALA A 719 -44.02 -11.90 -7.51
C ALA A 719 -44.77 -10.80 -8.29
N ASN A 720 -45.63 -10.05 -7.61
CA ASN A 720 -46.36 -8.95 -8.22
C ASN A 720 -45.44 -7.80 -8.65
N SER A 721 -44.44 -7.48 -7.83
CA SER A 721 -43.40 -6.50 -8.17
C SER A 721 -42.56 -6.93 -9.40
N LEU A 722 -42.39 -8.24 -9.62
CA LEU A 722 -41.78 -8.82 -10.84
C LEU A 722 -42.76 -8.90 -12.02
N GLY A 723 -44.01 -8.50 -11.82
CA GLY A 723 -45.03 -8.37 -12.86
C GLY A 723 -46.03 -9.51 -13.00
N VAL A 724 -46.13 -10.37 -11.99
CA VAL A 724 -47.17 -11.40 -11.91
C VAL A 724 -48.51 -10.76 -11.53
N VAL A 725 -49.49 -10.85 -12.44
CA VAL A 725 -50.89 -10.42 -12.22
C VAL A 725 -51.76 -11.67 -12.31
N ASP A 726 -52.02 -12.30 -11.17
CA ASP A 726 -52.76 -13.57 -11.05
C ASP A 726 -53.78 -13.45 -9.91
N SER A 727 -55.01 -13.93 -10.11
CA SER A 727 -56.05 -13.95 -9.06
C SER A 727 -55.72 -14.93 -7.92
N HIS A 728 -54.79 -15.86 -8.12
CA HIS A 728 -54.37 -16.79 -7.08
C HIS A 728 -53.27 -16.23 -6.18
N LEU A 729 -52.89 -14.95 -6.33
CA LEU A 729 -51.97 -14.29 -5.41
C LEU A 729 -52.56 -14.31 -3.99
N ILE A 730 -51.79 -14.84 -3.04
CA ILE A 730 -52.12 -14.79 -1.60
C ILE A 730 -51.87 -13.37 -1.12
N ILE A 731 -52.91 -12.68 -0.69
CA ILE A 731 -52.82 -11.25 -0.35
C ILE A 731 -52.76 -11.01 1.14
N GLY A 732 -53.37 -11.88 1.94
CA GLY A 732 -53.45 -11.68 3.39
C GLY A 732 -54.19 -12.80 4.09
N ASN A 733 -54.50 -12.57 5.35
CA ASN A 733 -55.36 -13.45 6.14
C ASN A 733 -56.77 -12.88 6.19
N TYR A 734 -57.75 -13.73 5.91
CA TYR A 734 -59.18 -13.47 6.12
C TYR A 734 -59.70 -14.53 7.10
N LYS A 735 -60.25 -14.11 8.25
CA LYS A 735 -60.66 -15.03 9.35
C LYS A 735 -59.57 -16.04 9.70
N GLU A 736 -58.34 -15.56 9.90
CA GLU A 736 -57.14 -16.36 10.20
C GLU A 736 -56.72 -17.38 9.13
N LYS A 737 -57.37 -17.39 7.94
CA LYS A 737 -57.01 -18.23 6.81
C LYS A 737 -56.29 -17.40 5.74
N ARG A 738 -55.13 -17.89 5.29
CA ARG A 738 -54.45 -17.35 4.10
C ARG A 738 -55.38 -17.42 2.90
N THR A 739 -55.64 -16.27 2.29
CA THR A 739 -56.67 -16.13 1.28
C THR A 739 -56.13 -15.46 0.02
N SER A 740 -56.53 -16.01 -1.13
CA SER A 740 -56.22 -15.49 -2.46
C SER A 740 -57.24 -14.45 -2.94
N ILE A 741 -56.85 -13.63 -3.93
CA ILE A 741 -57.77 -12.68 -4.57
C ILE A 741 -58.99 -13.42 -5.16
N SER A 742 -58.80 -14.59 -5.77
CA SER A 742 -59.88 -15.41 -6.32
C SER A 742 -60.85 -15.93 -5.26
N GLU A 743 -60.37 -16.32 -4.08
CA GLU A 743 -61.25 -16.74 -2.99
C GLU A 743 -62.09 -15.56 -2.48
N LEU A 744 -61.50 -14.36 -2.34
CA LEU A 744 -62.27 -13.17 -1.96
C LEU A 744 -63.29 -12.77 -3.03
N ILE A 745 -62.92 -12.82 -4.32
CA ILE A 745 -63.85 -12.56 -5.42
C ILE A 745 -65.03 -13.53 -5.36
N GLU A 746 -64.79 -14.81 -5.04
CA GLU A 746 -65.85 -15.80 -4.93
C GLU A 746 -66.79 -15.51 -3.75
N LEU A 747 -66.27 -15.08 -2.59
CA LEU A 747 -67.09 -14.68 -1.43
C LEU A 747 -68.03 -13.50 -1.75
N VAL A 748 -67.56 -12.54 -2.56
CA VAL A 748 -68.41 -11.44 -3.05
C VAL A 748 -69.46 -11.98 -4.05
N LYS A 749 -69.07 -12.89 -4.96
CA LYS A 749 -70.00 -13.50 -5.93
C LYS A 749 -71.12 -14.30 -5.26
N THR A 750 -70.82 -15.01 -4.18
CA THR A 750 -71.82 -15.78 -3.42
C THR A 750 -72.70 -14.90 -2.51
N LYS A 751 -72.48 -13.57 -2.50
CA LYS A 751 -73.14 -12.60 -1.63
C LYS A 751 -72.97 -12.90 -0.14
N GLU A 752 -71.87 -13.56 0.22
CA GLU A 752 -71.51 -13.77 1.62
C GLU A 752 -70.99 -12.48 2.27
N ILE A 753 -70.47 -11.55 1.46
CA ILE A 753 -69.89 -10.28 1.90
C ILE A 753 -70.28 -9.17 0.91
N GLU A 754 -70.86 -8.08 1.42
CA GLU A 754 -71.22 -6.88 0.62
C GLU A 754 -70.10 -5.81 0.62
N GLU A 755 -69.26 -5.80 1.65
CA GLU A 755 -68.16 -4.85 1.86
C GLU A 755 -66.91 -5.59 2.38
N ILE A 756 -65.76 -5.35 1.75
CA ILE A 756 -64.46 -5.88 2.19
C ILE A 756 -63.55 -4.72 2.60
N LYS A 757 -62.94 -4.82 3.78
CA LYS A 757 -61.97 -3.83 4.29
C LYS A 757 -60.56 -4.42 4.18
N PHE A 758 -59.66 -3.73 3.49
CA PHE A 758 -58.24 -4.11 3.41
C PHE A 758 -57.41 -3.21 4.32
N LEU A 759 -56.79 -3.81 5.34
CA LEU A 759 -55.89 -3.10 6.25
C LEU A 759 -54.51 -2.97 5.60
N LEU A 760 -54.04 -1.74 5.41
CA LEU A 760 -52.79 -1.46 4.68
C LEU A 760 -51.57 -1.26 5.59
N GLU A 761 -51.77 -0.91 6.85
CA GLU A 761 -50.72 -0.58 7.82
C GLU A 761 -51.04 -1.20 9.19
N GLN A 762 -50.02 -1.56 9.97
CA GLN A 762 -50.26 -2.15 11.29
C GLN A 762 -50.85 -1.10 12.24
N PRO A 763 -51.92 -1.46 12.97
CA PRO A 763 -52.55 -0.54 13.90
C PRO A 763 -51.59 -0.25 15.05
N SER A 764 -51.48 1.02 15.41
CA SER A 764 -50.69 1.43 16.56
C SER A 764 -51.51 1.34 17.84
N CYS A 765 -50.91 0.84 18.93
CA CYS A 765 -51.57 0.84 20.24
C CYS A 765 -51.90 2.28 20.63
N PRO A 766 -53.18 2.61 20.90
CA PRO A 766 -53.57 3.94 21.36
C PRO A 766 -52.82 4.34 22.63
N SER A 767 -52.51 5.64 22.78
CA SER A 767 -51.74 6.17 23.91
C SER A 767 -52.40 5.99 25.28
N ASP A 768 -53.69 5.69 25.27
CA ASP A 768 -54.62 5.55 26.38
C ASP A 768 -54.99 4.09 26.69
N MET A 769 -54.33 3.12 26.03
CA MET A 769 -54.48 1.67 26.22
C MET A 769 -53.11 1.02 26.48
N SER A 770 -53.06 -0.05 27.28
CA SER A 770 -51.80 -0.82 27.47
C SER A 770 -51.59 -1.85 26.35
N GLU A 771 -50.33 -2.21 26.08
CA GLU A 771 -50.00 -3.21 25.05
C GLU A 771 -50.68 -4.57 25.30
N ASP A 772 -50.81 -4.99 26.56
CA ASP A 772 -51.48 -6.24 26.92
C ASP A 772 -52.97 -6.21 26.56
N GLU A 773 -53.64 -5.05 26.74
CA GLU A 773 -55.05 -4.86 26.37
C GLU A 773 -55.26 -4.76 24.86
N PHE A 774 -54.30 -4.16 24.15
CA PHE A 774 -54.31 -4.09 22.69
C PHE A 774 -54.08 -5.45 22.02
N ASN A 775 -53.30 -6.33 22.65
CA ASN A 775 -53.05 -7.69 22.16
C ASN A 775 -54.30 -8.60 22.22
N GLU A 776 -55.36 -8.20 22.93
CA GLU A 776 -56.66 -8.91 22.96
C GLU A 776 -57.67 -8.37 21.91
N LEU A 777 -57.21 -7.62 20.90
CA LEU A 777 -58.05 -7.06 19.83
C LEU A 777 -58.88 -8.13 19.10
N GLU A 778 -60.21 -8.00 19.17
CA GLU A 778 -61.12 -8.78 18.33
C GLU A 778 -61.28 -8.09 16.97
N ILE A 779 -60.89 -8.79 15.90
CA ILE A 779 -60.84 -8.26 14.53
C ILE A 779 -62.22 -8.37 13.85
N ASP A 780 -62.60 -7.34 13.09
CA ASP A 780 -63.82 -7.32 12.27
C ASP A 780 -63.86 -8.48 11.25
N ASP A 781 -65.01 -9.16 11.16
CA ASP A 781 -65.25 -10.33 10.29
C ASP A 781 -65.03 -10.06 8.79
N ASN A 782 -65.05 -8.80 8.35
CA ASN A 782 -64.86 -8.39 6.95
C ASN A 782 -63.48 -7.74 6.68
N LEU A 783 -62.55 -7.86 7.63
CA LEU A 783 -61.18 -7.35 7.49
C LEU A 783 -60.27 -8.39 6.80
N VAL A 784 -59.50 -7.92 5.82
CA VAL A 784 -58.38 -8.62 5.21
C VAL A 784 -57.10 -7.91 5.63
N ASP A 785 -56.26 -8.61 6.38
CA ASP A 785 -54.99 -8.08 6.85
C ASP A 785 -53.92 -8.19 5.75
N LEU A 786 -53.49 -7.05 5.19
CA LEU A 786 -52.38 -6.94 4.23
C LEU A 786 -51.10 -6.41 4.88
N THR A 787 -51.03 -6.30 6.20
CA THR A 787 -49.90 -5.65 6.89
C THR A 787 -48.59 -6.45 6.83
N ASP A 788 -48.68 -7.75 6.54
CA ASP A 788 -47.54 -8.63 6.27
C ASP A 788 -46.84 -8.34 4.93
N CYS A 789 -47.38 -7.45 4.09
CA CYS A 789 -46.77 -7.02 2.83
C CYS A 789 -46.66 -5.49 2.76
N ALA A 790 -45.97 -4.97 1.74
CA ALA A 790 -45.95 -3.53 1.45
C ALA A 790 -46.93 -3.19 0.29
N PRO A 791 -48.26 -3.26 0.50
CA PRO A 791 -49.23 -3.27 -0.60
C PRO A 791 -49.28 -1.99 -1.43
N THR A 792 -48.79 -0.87 -0.88
CA THR A 792 -48.80 0.47 -1.49
C THR A 792 -47.54 0.78 -2.29
N ASN A 793 -46.44 0.06 -2.03
CA ASN A 793 -45.13 0.31 -2.64
C ASN A 793 -44.67 -0.90 -3.46
N ARG A 794 -43.81 -0.66 -4.45
CA ARG A 794 -43.09 -1.74 -5.10
C ARG A 794 -41.99 -2.24 -4.18
N PHE A 795 -41.79 -3.55 -4.14
CA PHE A 795 -40.63 -4.10 -3.43
C PHE A 795 -39.34 -3.62 -4.12
N ASN A 796 -38.42 -3.05 -3.34
CA ASN A 796 -37.11 -2.64 -3.84
C ASN A 796 -36.14 -3.83 -3.77
N PHE A 797 -35.73 -4.33 -4.93
CA PHE A 797 -34.78 -5.43 -5.06
C PHE A 797 -33.31 -5.01 -4.82
N GLY A 798 -33.05 -3.79 -4.34
CA GLY A 798 -31.71 -3.28 -4.01
C GLY A 798 -30.88 -2.82 -5.21
N LEU A 799 -31.51 -2.75 -6.38
CA LEU A 799 -30.94 -2.31 -7.65
C LEU A 799 -31.73 -1.07 -8.08
N GLU A 800 -31.29 0.12 -7.64
CA GLU A 800 -32.03 1.36 -7.89
C GLU A 800 -32.46 1.46 -9.37
N ASN A 801 -33.78 1.47 -9.60
CA ASN A 801 -34.44 1.63 -10.90
C ASN A 801 -34.26 0.53 -11.98
N TRP A 802 -33.62 -0.62 -11.72
CA TRP A 802 -33.52 -1.69 -12.75
C TRP A 802 -34.90 -2.20 -13.19
N LEU A 803 -35.72 -2.64 -12.22
CA LEU A 803 -37.08 -3.12 -12.49
C LEU A 803 -38.02 -2.01 -12.96
N ALA A 804 -37.81 -0.77 -12.53
CA ALA A 804 -38.60 0.37 -13.01
C ALA A 804 -38.32 0.68 -14.49
N THR A 805 -37.09 0.45 -14.96
CA THR A 805 -36.67 0.63 -16.35
C THR A 805 -37.17 -0.52 -17.23
N GLU A 806 -37.01 -1.75 -16.77
CA GLU A 806 -37.40 -2.96 -17.53
C GLU A 806 -38.91 -3.22 -17.51
N LEU A 807 -39.59 -2.85 -16.41
CA LEU A 807 -41.03 -3.06 -16.18
C LEU A 807 -41.68 -1.78 -15.61
N PRO A 808 -41.94 -0.76 -16.45
CA PRO A 808 -42.60 0.47 -16.03
C PRO A 808 -44.04 0.22 -15.55
N GLU A 809 -44.55 1.07 -14.65
CA GLU A 809 -45.96 1.01 -14.23
C GLU A 809 -46.87 1.39 -15.38
N ASN A 810 -47.94 0.62 -15.56
CA ASN A 810 -49.07 1.06 -16.38
C ASN A 810 -50.37 0.51 -15.79
N ASN A 811 -51.49 1.19 -16.05
CA ASN A 811 -52.80 0.82 -15.50
C ASN A 811 -53.29 -0.57 -15.92
N ASN A 812 -52.71 -1.18 -16.96
CA ASN A 812 -53.06 -2.51 -17.45
C ASN A 812 -52.16 -3.62 -16.88
N GLU A 813 -51.09 -3.26 -16.19
CA GLU A 813 -50.10 -4.16 -15.62
C GLU A 813 -49.67 -3.66 -14.24
N PRO A 814 -50.53 -3.79 -13.22
CA PRO A 814 -50.22 -3.35 -11.88
C PRO A 814 -48.99 -4.07 -11.31
N ARG A 815 -48.26 -3.37 -10.43
CA ARG A 815 -47.01 -3.84 -9.80
C ARG A 815 -46.99 -3.70 -8.29
N THR A 816 -48.10 -3.25 -7.71
CA THR A 816 -48.35 -3.28 -6.28
C THR A 816 -49.58 -4.14 -6.01
N LEU A 817 -49.62 -4.80 -4.84
CA LEU A 817 -50.75 -5.64 -4.49
C LEU A 817 -52.05 -4.85 -4.44
N ARG A 818 -52.03 -3.61 -3.94
CA ARG A 818 -53.18 -2.71 -3.97
C ARG A 818 -53.75 -2.54 -5.38
N HIS A 819 -52.95 -2.07 -6.34
CA HIS A 819 -53.43 -1.85 -7.70
C HIS A 819 -53.82 -3.16 -8.39
N THR A 820 -53.21 -4.28 -8.00
CA THR A 820 -53.55 -5.61 -8.53
C THR A 820 -54.90 -6.09 -8.03
N ILE A 821 -55.20 -5.88 -6.75
CA ILE A 821 -56.51 -6.12 -6.16
C ILE A 821 -57.54 -5.25 -6.87
N GLU A 822 -57.32 -3.93 -6.94
CA GLU A 822 -58.22 -2.99 -7.62
C GLU A 822 -58.48 -3.40 -9.07
N PHE A 823 -57.42 -3.69 -9.84
CA PHE A 823 -57.51 -4.11 -11.24
C PHE A 823 -58.31 -5.40 -11.43
N LEU A 824 -58.06 -6.44 -10.62
CA LEU A 824 -58.74 -7.73 -10.76
C LEU A 824 -60.20 -7.67 -10.28
N PHE A 825 -60.48 -6.96 -9.19
CA PHE A 825 -61.84 -6.76 -8.70
C PHE A 825 -62.66 -5.90 -9.67
N LEU A 826 -62.13 -4.78 -10.18
CA LEU A 826 -62.84 -3.95 -11.16
C LEU A 826 -63.05 -4.68 -12.50
N ARG A 827 -62.18 -5.63 -12.85
CA ARG A 827 -62.38 -6.48 -14.03
C ARG A 827 -63.56 -7.45 -13.86
N GLU A 828 -63.76 -7.99 -12.67
CA GLU A 828 -64.87 -8.91 -12.37
C GLU A 828 -66.17 -8.15 -12.00
N PHE A 829 -66.06 -6.98 -11.38
CA PHE A 829 -67.15 -6.14 -10.90
C PHE A 829 -66.99 -4.68 -11.38
N PRO A 830 -67.36 -4.36 -12.63
CA PRO A 830 -67.07 -3.07 -13.24
C PRO A 830 -67.77 -1.85 -12.60
N ASN A 831 -68.87 -2.09 -11.89
CA ASN A 831 -69.69 -1.04 -11.27
C ASN A 831 -69.26 -0.73 -9.82
N SER A 832 -68.36 -1.53 -9.24
CA SER A 832 -67.92 -1.38 -7.86
C SER A 832 -66.98 -0.20 -7.66
N VAL A 833 -66.85 0.24 -6.41
CA VAL A 833 -65.98 1.37 -6.03
C VAL A 833 -65.00 0.96 -4.95
N PHE A 834 -63.74 1.39 -5.12
CA PHE A 834 -62.73 1.40 -4.07
C PHE A 834 -62.64 2.80 -3.46
N SER A 835 -62.66 2.90 -2.14
CA SER A 835 -62.46 4.16 -1.41
C SER A 835 -61.49 3.98 -0.25
N ASN A 836 -60.67 5.01 -0.01
CA ASN A 836 -59.85 5.10 1.21
C ASN A 836 -60.71 5.77 2.29
N GLU A 837 -61.02 5.03 3.35
CA GLU A 837 -61.88 5.52 4.44
C GLU A 837 -61.29 5.10 5.79
N TRP A 838 -61.63 5.83 6.85
CA TRP A 838 -61.39 5.38 8.21
C TRP A 838 -62.49 4.41 8.58
N CYS A 839 -62.12 3.20 9.01
CA CYS A 839 -63.07 2.14 9.32
C CYS A 839 -62.70 1.47 10.63
N LYS A 840 -63.72 1.06 11.40
CA LYS A 840 -63.54 0.14 12.53
C LYS A 840 -62.90 -1.16 12.01
N ILE A 841 -61.73 -1.48 12.56
CA ILE A 841 -60.95 -2.70 12.25
C ILE A 841 -61.12 -3.77 13.34
N GLY A 842 -61.54 -3.37 14.53
CA GLY A 842 -61.76 -4.27 15.67
C GLY A 842 -62.17 -3.53 16.94
N GLU A 843 -62.25 -4.27 18.03
CA GLU A 843 -62.56 -3.76 19.37
C GLU A 843 -61.65 -4.40 20.41
N ALA A 844 -61.04 -3.58 21.27
CA ALA A 844 -60.22 -4.03 22.40
C ALA A 844 -60.74 -3.36 23.68
N ASN A 845 -61.09 -4.15 24.70
CA ASN A 845 -61.62 -3.65 25.98
C ASN A 845 -62.75 -2.61 25.85
N TYR A 846 -63.71 -2.86 24.96
CA TYR A 846 -64.85 -1.96 24.67
C TYR A 846 -64.46 -0.61 24.04
N VAL A 847 -63.24 -0.49 23.52
CA VAL A 847 -62.77 0.66 22.74
C VAL A 847 -62.70 0.24 21.27
N GLU A 848 -63.41 0.97 20.42
CA GLU A 848 -63.36 0.77 18.97
C GLU A 848 -62.01 1.24 18.44
N ILE A 849 -61.31 0.36 17.71
CA ILE A 849 -60.07 0.70 17.02
C ILE A 849 -60.41 0.96 15.56
N GLU A 850 -60.14 2.18 15.11
CA GLU A 850 -60.30 2.61 13.73
C GLU A 850 -58.94 2.84 13.08
N GLU A 851 -58.80 2.39 11.83
CA GLU A 851 -57.61 2.64 11.02
C GLU A 851 -57.98 2.99 9.58
N SER A 852 -57.02 3.54 8.85
CA SER A 852 -57.19 3.77 7.41
C SER A 852 -57.22 2.45 6.65
N CYS A 853 -58.35 2.16 6.02
CA CYS A 853 -58.57 0.97 5.23
C CYS A 853 -58.85 1.33 3.76
N LEU A 854 -58.44 0.45 2.85
CA LEU A 854 -58.99 0.44 1.50
C LEU A 854 -60.27 -0.40 1.52
N VAL A 855 -61.41 0.23 1.22
CA VAL A 855 -62.71 -0.44 1.26
C VAL A 855 -63.19 -0.72 -0.14
N PHE A 856 -63.59 -1.96 -0.39
CA PHE A 856 -64.27 -2.37 -1.60
C PHE A 856 -65.77 -2.54 -1.32
N ARG A 857 -66.61 -1.79 -2.04
CA ARG A 857 -68.07 -1.94 -2.00
C ARG A 857 -68.57 -2.47 -3.33
N TYR A 858 -69.30 -3.58 -3.26
CA TYR A 858 -69.99 -4.11 -4.43
C TYR A 858 -71.27 -3.29 -4.69
N LEU A 859 -71.42 -2.79 -5.91
CA LEU A 859 -72.62 -2.08 -6.37
C LEU A 859 -73.26 -2.93 -7.47
N GLU A 860 -74.51 -3.34 -7.26
CA GLU A 860 -75.30 -4.14 -8.23
C GLU A 860 -75.45 -3.48 -9.60
#